data_AF-A0AAD6RL69-F1
#
_entry.id   AF-A0AAD6RL69-F1
#
_cell.length_a   1.000
_cell.length_b   1.000
_cell.length_c   1.000
_cell.angle_alpha   90.00
_cell.angle_beta   90.00
_cell.angle_gamma   90.00
#
_symmetry.space_group_name_H-M   'P 1'
#
loop_
_entity.id
_entity.type
_entity.pdbx_description
1 polymer ?
#
loop_
_entity_poly.entity_id
_entity_poly.type
_entity_poly.pdbx_seq_one_letter_code
_entity_poly.pdbx_strand_id
1 'polypeptide(L)'
;MSKVIYEGWMVRYGRRKIGRSFIHMRYFVLEPTLLAYYKKKPEDNQVPIKTLLIDGNCRVEDRGLKTQHGHMVYVLSVYNKKDKYNRITMAAFNIQEQLMWKGKIEFVIDQHQESQVPNGNKYASFEYKSGMDNGRTASSSDCEIQFIAQEDEDDSHTNMLRRTTIGNGPPASVFDWTQEFDSDLTNQNANNQAFSRKHWRLLQCQNGLRIFEELLEVEYLPRSCSRAMKAVGVVEASCEEIFELIMSMDAKRFEWDCSFQHGSLVEEVDGHTAILYHRLQLDWFPIFVWPRDLCYVRYWRRNDDGSYVVLFRSRVHEKCDPQPGYVRAHIESGGFIISPLKPCNEKPRTQVQHLMQIDLKGWGVGYVSSFQQHCLLQMLNSVAGLRELFSQTDERGAPPRIAVMANMASASAPSKKNVKLPESSVHPTPPLDQINAASRHSVMDEDTDDDEEFPIAEEEQEAFRAKHENDAKRTALEEEPVDQIDLSCFSGNLRRDDRDNARDCWRISDGNNFRVRSRRFCFDKSKVPAGKHLMDLVAVDWFKDTKRMDHVARRQGCAAQVASEKGLFSVVFNLQVPGSTHYSMVFYFVTKELVPGSLLQRFVDGDDEFRNSRFKLIPSVPKGSWIVRQSVGSTPCLLGKAVDCNYIRGPKYLEVDVDIGSSTVANGVLGLVIGVITTLVVDMAFLVQANTTEELPERLIGAVRVSHIELSSAIVPKLDPDPS
;
A
#
# COMPACT_ATOMS: atom_id res chain seq x y z
N MET A 1 -24.27 -17.67 25.53
CA MET A 1 -23.24 -16.64 25.37
C MET A 1 -22.59 -16.83 24.00
N SER A 2 -22.33 -15.74 23.28
CA SER A 2 -21.47 -15.75 22.09
C SER A 2 -20.03 -16.09 22.49
N LYS A 3 -19.32 -16.85 21.65
CA LYS A 3 -17.92 -17.21 21.92
C LYS A 3 -17.02 -16.05 21.51
N VAL A 4 -16.36 -15.42 22.48
CA VAL A 4 -15.34 -14.38 22.23
C VAL A 4 -14.23 -14.95 21.35
N ILE A 5 -13.91 -14.23 20.27
CA ILE A 5 -12.86 -14.58 19.30
C ILE A 5 -11.53 -13.94 19.70
N TYR A 6 -11.58 -12.70 20.19
CA TYR A 6 -10.41 -11.98 20.70
C TYR A 6 -10.84 -10.90 21.70
N GLU A 7 -10.01 -10.64 22.73
CA GLU A 7 -10.25 -9.61 23.73
C GLU A 7 -8.93 -9.02 24.23
N GLY A 8 -8.94 -7.77 24.69
CA GLY A 8 -7.72 -7.11 25.14
C GLY A 8 -7.85 -5.60 25.36
N TRP A 9 -6.78 -4.99 25.90
CA TRP A 9 -6.71 -3.56 26.16
C TRP A 9 -6.20 -2.79 24.93
N MET A 10 -6.93 -1.75 24.52
CA MET A 10 -6.54 -0.84 23.43
C MET A 10 -6.84 0.61 23.79
N VAL A 11 -6.18 1.54 23.11
CA VAL A 11 -6.30 2.99 23.29
C VAL A 11 -7.52 3.53 22.53
N ARG A 12 -8.34 4.34 23.21
CA ARG A 12 -9.29 5.30 22.60
C ARG A 12 -8.77 6.72 22.82
N TYR A 13 -8.64 7.49 21.74
CA TYR A 13 -8.28 8.90 21.78
C TYR A 13 -9.31 9.77 21.05
N GLY A 14 -9.18 11.10 21.15
CA GLY A 14 -9.99 12.08 20.44
C GLY A 14 -10.02 13.44 21.16
N ARG A 15 -10.84 14.38 20.70
CA ARG A 15 -11.15 15.64 21.41
C ARG A 15 -12.54 15.57 22.04
N ARG A 16 -12.69 16.15 23.24
CA ARG A 16 -13.99 16.40 23.89
C ARG A 16 -14.62 17.65 23.27
N LYS A 17 -15.93 17.85 23.44
CA LYS A 17 -16.64 19.09 22.98
C LYS A 17 -16.00 20.38 23.51
N ILE A 18 -15.34 20.33 24.67
CA ILE A 18 -14.64 21.45 25.33
C ILE A 18 -13.16 21.55 24.87
N GLY A 19 -12.88 21.24 23.60
CA GLY A 19 -11.56 21.32 22.95
C GLY A 19 -10.50 20.30 23.41
N ARG A 20 -10.41 20.01 24.72
CA ARG A 20 -9.38 19.14 25.33
C ARG A 20 -9.35 17.76 24.69
N SER A 21 -8.18 17.35 24.23
CA SER A 21 -7.89 15.98 23.82
C SER A 21 -7.93 15.01 25.00
N PHE A 22 -8.14 13.72 24.72
CA PHE A 22 -8.06 12.64 25.69
C PHE A 22 -7.33 11.43 25.11
N ILE A 23 -6.70 10.65 25.98
CA ILE A 23 -6.21 9.31 25.71
C ILE A 23 -6.72 8.41 26.85
N HIS A 24 -7.33 7.28 26.52
CA HIS A 24 -8.02 6.42 27.47
C HIS A 24 -7.83 4.96 27.10
N MET A 25 -7.31 4.12 28.01
CA MET A 25 -7.39 2.66 27.84
C MET A 25 -8.85 2.19 27.92
N ARG A 26 -9.23 1.29 27.02
CA ARG A 26 -10.52 0.59 27.01
C ARG A 26 -10.30 -0.89 26.74
N TYR A 27 -11.17 -1.72 27.29
CA TYR A 27 -11.14 -3.15 27.01
C TYR A 27 -12.04 -3.42 25.80
N PHE A 28 -11.50 -4.04 24.76
CA PHE A 28 -12.23 -4.41 23.55
C PHE A 28 -12.52 -5.90 23.56
N VAL A 29 -13.67 -6.27 23.01
CA VAL A 29 -14.13 -7.64 22.83
C VAL A 29 -14.62 -7.79 21.40
N LEU A 30 -14.13 -8.81 20.70
CA LEU A 30 -14.53 -9.22 19.37
C LEU A 30 -15.25 -10.57 19.46
N GLU A 31 -16.48 -10.60 18.97
CA GLU A 31 -17.36 -11.75 18.85
C GLU A 31 -17.68 -12.00 17.37
N PRO A 32 -18.30 -13.13 16.98
CA PRO A 32 -18.54 -13.46 15.57
C PRO A 32 -19.36 -12.42 14.79
N THR A 33 -20.18 -11.61 15.47
CA THR A 33 -21.06 -10.59 14.85
C THR A 33 -20.89 -9.20 15.46
N LEU A 34 -19.97 -9.00 16.41
CA LEU A 34 -19.94 -7.81 17.26
C LEU A 34 -18.52 -7.38 17.62
N LEU A 35 -18.21 -6.09 17.44
CA LEU A 35 -17.09 -5.42 18.08
C LEU A 35 -17.61 -4.48 19.17
N ALA A 36 -17.18 -4.69 20.41
CA ALA A 36 -17.61 -3.90 21.57
C ALA A 36 -16.42 -3.36 22.36
N TYR A 37 -16.60 -2.24 23.09
CA TYR A 37 -15.62 -1.80 24.07
C TYR A 37 -16.19 -1.25 25.38
N TYR A 38 -15.44 -1.47 26.46
CA TYR A 38 -15.85 -1.34 27.87
C TYR A 38 -14.87 -0.47 28.67
N LYS A 39 -15.29 0.00 29.86
CA LYS A 39 -14.44 0.84 30.75
C LYS A 39 -13.35 0.01 31.45
N LYS A 40 -13.65 -1.25 31.74
CA LYS A 40 -12.80 -2.29 32.32
C LYS A 40 -13.01 -3.58 31.50
N LYS A 41 -12.35 -4.69 31.84
CA LYS A 41 -12.81 -6.01 31.37
C LYS A 41 -14.27 -6.22 31.80
N PRO A 42 -15.18 -6.66 30.92
CA PRO A 42 -16.55 -6.93 31.32
C PRO A 42 -16.63 -8.16 32.23
N GLU A 43 -17.49 -8.05 33.23
CA GLU A 43 -18.05 -9.13 34.02
C GLU A 43 -19.52 -9.32 33.56
N ASP A 44 -20.19 -10.39 34.01
CA ASP A 44 -21.56 -10.69 33.57
C ASP A 44 -22.52 -9.49 33.74
N ASN A 45 -23.39 -9.30 32.75
CA ASN A 45 -24.33 -8.18 32.63
C ASN A 45 -23.72 -6.76 32.50
N GLN A 46 -22.41 -6.59 32.29
CA GLN A 46 -21.86 -5.25 32.01
C GLN A 46 -22.22 -4.75 30.59
N VAL A 47 -22.84 -3.57 30.49
CA VAL A 47 -23.22 -2.94 29.22
C VAL A 47 -22.00 -2.27 28.54
N PRO A 48 -21.76 -2.47 27.23
CA PRO A 48 -20.69 -1.81 26.48
C PRO A 48 -20.88 -0.30 26.33
N ILE A 49 -19.77 0.45 26.21
CA ILE A 49 -19.79 1.90 25.95
C ILE A 49 -20.25 2.17 24.51
N LYS A 50 -19.82 1.32 23.57
CA LYS A 50 -20.26 1.32 22.18
C LYS A 50 -20.07 -0.08 21.59
N THR A 51 -20.99 -0.46 20.71
CA THR A 51 -20.95 -1.63 19.84
C THR A 51 -20.88 -1.23 18.36
N LEU A 52 -20.46 -2.18 17.52
CA LEU A 52 -20.56 -2.17 16.07
C LEU A 52 -20.90 -3.59 15.63
N LEU A 53 -21.98 -3.76 14.87
CA LEU A 53 -22.32 -5.04 14.24
C LEU A 53 -21.32 -5.31 13.10
N ILE A 54 -20.87 -6.55 12.97
CA ILE A 54 -19.96 -7.00 11.91
C ILE A 54 -20.76 -7.78 10.87
N ASP A 55 -20.65 -7.38 9.61
CA ASP A 55 -21.20 -8.02 8.42
C ASP A 55 -20.19 -7.93 7.25
N GLY A 56 -20.53 -8.45 6.07
CA GLY A 56 -19.68 -8.34 4.86
C GLY A 56 -19.44 -6.91 4.35
N ASN A 57 -20.28 -5.95 4.78
CA ASN A 57 -20.18 -4.53 4.45
C ASN A 57 -19.21 -3.76 5.37
N CYS A 58 -18.74 -4.37 6.47
CA CYS A 58 -17.70 -3.80 7.32
C CYS A 58 -16.33 -3.79 6.63
N ARG A 59 -15.51 -2.82 7.03
CA ARG A 59 -14.11 -2.68 6.63
C ARG A 59 -13.24 -2.28 7.82
N VAL A 60 -11.97 -2.67 7.77
CA VAL A 60 -10.93 -2.26 8.72
C VAL A 60 -9.93 -1.38 7.97
N GLU A 61 -9.98 -0.09 8.24
CA GLU A 61 -9.04 0.89 7.70
C GLU A 61 -7.84 1.02 8.65
N ASP A 62 -6.64 0.80 8.13
CA ASP A 62 -5.42 1.20 8.79
C ASP A 62 -5.25 2.72 8.64
N ARG A 63 -5.21 3.45 9.76
CA ARG A 63 -4.96 4.91 9.77
C ARG A 63 -3.51 5.24 10.11
N GLY A 64 -2.64 4.24 10.26
CA GLY A 64 -1.22 4.38 10.52
C GLY A 64 -0.87 4.94 11.90
N LEU A 65 0.33 5.50 12.00
CA LEU A 65 1.00 5.95 13.22
C LEU A 65 0.68 7.42 13.53
N LYS A 66 0.04 7.71 14.66
CA LYS A 66 -0.41 9.05 15.05
C LYS A 66 0.12 9.50 16.41
N THR A 67 0.36 10.79 16.54
CA THR A 67 0.90 11.44 17.74
C THR A 67 -0.24 12.00 18.59
N GLN A 68 -0.41 11.53 19.83
CA GLN A 68 -1.48 11.93 20.75
C GLN A 68 -0.91 12.13 22.16
N HIS A 69 -0.97 13.36 22.69
CA HIS A 69 -0.35 13.74 23.98
C HIS A 69 1.14 13.36 24.09
N GLY A 70 1.88 13.46 22.99
CA GLY A 70 3.29 13.07 22.90
C GLY A 70 3.54 11.56 22.71
N HIS A 71 2.55 10.70 22.94
CA HIS A 71 2.66 9.28 22.64
C HIS A 71 2.36 9.01 21.16
N MET A 72 3.18 8.16 20.55
CA MET A 72 2.92 7.64 19.21
C MET A 72 2.10 6.35 19.31
N VAL A 73 1.03 6.22 18.54
CA VAL A 73 0.10 5.07 18.56
C VAL A 73 -0.32 4.66 17.15
N TYR A 74 -0.40 3.35 16.90
CA TYR A 74 -0.87 2.78 15.62
C TYR A 74 -2.38 2.63 15.64
N VAL A 75 -3.08 3.16 14.64
CA VAL A 75 -4.53 3.41 14.67
C VAL A 75 -5.29 2.55 13.65
N LEU A 76 -6.35 1.88 14.09
CA LEU A 76 -7.35 1.22 13.25
C LEU A 76 -8.69 1.95 13.31
N SER A 77 -9.48 1.82 12.24
CA SER A 77 -10.84 2.33 12.13
C SER A 77 -11.74 1.29 11.48
N VAL A 78 -12.63 0.69 12.28
CA VAL A 78 -13.65 -0.26 11.82
C VAL A 78 -14.95 0.49 11.57
N TYR A 79 -15.58 0.28 10.41
CA TYR A 79 -16.86 0.92 10.04
C TYR A 79 -17.63 0.06 9.05
N ASN A 80 -18.94 0.27 8.97
CA ASN A 80 -19.79 -0.32 7.93
C ASN A 80 -19.88 0.65 6.73
N LYS A 81 -19.75 0.18 5.49
CA LYS A 81 -19.86 1.05 4.30
C LYS A 81 -21.25 1.72 4.17
N LYS A 82 -22.32 1.04 4.60
CA LYS A 82 -23.72 1.51 4.56
C LYS A 82 -24.03 2.53 5.66
N ASP A 83 -23.33 2.48 6.80
CA ASP A 83 -23.40 3.49 7.86
C ASP A 83 -22.01 4.04 8.20
N LYS A 84 -21.60 5.08 7.46
CA LYS A 84 -20.31 5.76 7.65
C LYS A 84 -20.24 6.59 8.96
N TYR A 85 -21.35 6.75 9.70
CA TYR A 85 -21.37 7.39 11.02
C TYR A 85 -21.05 6.38 12.13
N ASN A 86 -21.51 5.13 12.01
CA ASN A 86 -21.19 4.07 12.96
C ASN A 86 -19.79 3.46 12.75
N ARG A 87 -18.76 4.21 13.17
CA ARG A 87 -17.37 3.73 13.25
C ARG A 87 -16.88 3.50 14.68
N ILE A 88 -15.94 2.57 14.85
CA ILE A 88 -15.12 2.37 16.04
C ILE A 88 -13.66 2.56 15.64
N THR A 89 -12.98 3.53 16.26
CA THR A 89 -11.53 3.75 16.12
C THR A 89 -10.83 3.18 17.35
N MET A 90 -9.72 2.47 17.19
CA MET A 90 -8.91 1.90 18.26
C MET A 90 -7.43 2.06 17.93
N ALA A 91 -6.56 2.01 18.93
CA ALA A 91 -5.12 2.14 18.70
C ALA A 91 -4.27 1.34 19.69
N ALA A 92 -3.07 0.95 19.28
CA ALA A 92 -2.06 0.26 20.09
C ALA A 92 -0.79 1.09 20.22
N PHE A 93 0.06 0.77 21.19
CA PHE A 93 1.37 1.45 21.39
C PHE A 93 2.51 0.82 20.57
N ASN A 94 2.31 -0.38 20.05
CA ASN A 94 3.20 -1.07 19.11
C ASN A 94 2.39 -1.57 17.90
N ILE A 95 3.08 -1.85 16.79
CA ILE A 95 2.44 -2.29 15.55
C ILE A 95 1.99 -3.76 15.60
N GLN A 96 2.62 -4.58 16.45
CA GLN A 96 2.29 -6.01 16.60
C GLN A 96 0.86 -6.20 17.14
N GLU A 97 0.48 -5.50 18.21
CA GLU A 97 -0.88 -5.45 18.75
C GLU A 97 -1.89 -4.93 17.72
N GLN A 98 -1.52 -3.89 16.95
CA GLN A 98 -2.37 -3.32 15.91
C GLN A 98 -2.66 -4.35 14.81
N LEU A 99 -1.64 -5.04 14.31
CA LEU A 99 -1.78 -6.05 13.25
C LEU A 99 -2.56 -7.27 13.72
N MET A 100 -2.36 -7.69 14.98
CA MET A 100 -3.13 -8.78 15.60
C MET A 100 -4.61 -8.42 15.69
N TRP A 101 -4.97 -7.22 16.15
CA TRP A 101 -6.36 -6.77 16.15
C TRP A 101 -6.94 -6.67 14.74
N LYS A 102 -6.18 -6.08 13.79
CA LYS A 102 -6.59 -5.94 12.39
C LYS A 102 -6.95 -7.30 11.77
N GLY A 103 -6.01 -8.24 11.78
CA GLY A 103 -6.20 -9.56 11.18
C GLY A 103 -7.30 -10.39 11.85
N LYS A 104 -7.54 -10.22 13.16
CA LYS A 104 -8.67 -10.87 13.85
C LYS A 104 -10.02 -10.30 13.41
N ILE A 105 -10.14 -8.98 13.20
CA ILE A 105 -11.38 -8.35 12.75
C ILE A 105 -11.63 -8.65 11.27
N GLU A 106 -10.59 -8.60 10.43
CA GLU A 106 -10.67 -8.96 9.01
C GLU A 106 -11.09 -10.43 8.82
N PHE A 107 -10.54 -11.37 9.60
CA PHE A 107 -10.98 -12.76 9.61
C PHE A 107 -12.48 -12.93 9.90
N VAL A 108 -13.03 -12.16 10.85
CA VAL A 108 -14.47 -12.23 11.18
C VAL A 108 -15.33 -11.67 10.04
N ILE A 109 -14.89 -10.58 9.38
CA ILE A 109 -15.59 -10.02 8.22
C ILE A 109 -15.59 -11.02 7.05
N ASP A 110 -14.44 -11.64 6.75
CA ASP A 110 -14.33 -12.58 5.64
C ASP A 110 -15.12 -13.88 5.88
N GLN A 111 -15.24 -14.35 7.12
CA GLN A 111 -16.13 -15.48 7.46
C GLN A 111 -17.63 -15.15 7.29
N HIS A 112 -18.04 -13.89 7.39
CA HIS A 112 -19.40 -13.48 6.98
C HIS A 112 -19.57 -13.51 5.46
N GLN A 113 -18.58 -13.01 4.71
CA GLN A 113 -18.61 -13.02 3.24
C GLN A 113 -18.67 -14.46 2.68
N GLU A 114 -17.97 -15.41 3.31
CA GLU A 114 -18.00 -16.82 2.92
C GLU A 114 -19.32 -17.53 3.31
N SER A 115 -19.97 -17.13 4.40
CA SER A 115 -21.21 -17.78 4.88
C SER A 115 -22.49 -17.25 4.25
N GLN A 116 -22.47 -16.10 3.56
CA GLN A 116 -23.61 -15.56 2.82
C GLN A 116 -23.68 -15.98 1.34
N VAL A 117 -22.77 -16.85 0.87
CA VAL A 117 -22.87 -17.47 -0.47
C VAL A 117 -24.19 -18.27 -0.55
N PRO A 118 -25.11 -17.94 -1.49
CA PRO A 118 -26.51 -18.34 -1.36
C PRO A 118 -26.78 -19.80 -1.73
N ASN A 119 -26.74 -20.69 -0.73
CA ASN A 119 -27.63 -21.84 -0.73
C ASN A 119 -29.07 -21.33 -0.57
N GLY A 120 -29.94 -21.68 -1.52
CA GLY A 120 -31.27 -21.07 -1.63
C GLY A 120 -32.19 -21.28 -0.43
N ASN A 121 -32.99 -20.24 -0.13
CA ASN A 121 -34.09 -20.21 0.83
C ASN A 121 -33.74 -20.46 2.32
N LYS A 122 -33.60 -19.35 3.07
CA LYS A 122 -34.57 -18.97 4.12
C LYS A 122 -34.34 -17.56 4.65
N TYR A 123 -35.39 -16.73 4.62
CA TYR A 123 -35.49 -15.56 5.49
C TYR A 123 -35.73 -16.00 6.94
N ALA A 124 -35.03 -15.40 7.89
CA ALA A 124 -35.23 -15.59 9.32
C ALA A 124 -35.12 -14.24 10.05
N SER A 125 -36.19 -13.45 10.00
CA SER A 125 -36.31 -12.20 10.76
C SER A 125 -36.45 -12.51 12.26
N PHE A 126 -35.46 -12.12 13.06
CA PHE A 126 -35.51 -12.22 14.52
C PHE A 126 -35.87 -10.87 15.15
N GLU A 127 -37.15 -10.69 15.46
CA GLU A 127 -37.60 -9.62 16.37
C GLU A 127 -37.16 -9.94 17.81
N TYR A 128 -36.55 -8.97 18.50
CA TYR A 128 -36.29 -9.09 19.93
C TYR A 128 -37.52 -8.63 20.73
N LYS A 129 -38.36 -9.58 21.15
CA LYS A 129 -39.52 -9.29 22.02
C LYS A 129 -39.10 -9.28 23.49
N SER A 130 -39.20 -8.11 24.13
CA SER A 130 -39.02 -7.97 25.58
C SER A 130 -40.23 -8.54 26.33
N GLY A 131 -40.08 -9.74 26.90
CA GLY A 131 -41.08 -10.35 27.78
C GLY A 131 -41.07 -9.71 29.17
N MET A 132 -42.23 -9.18 29.57
CA MET A 132 -42.52 -8.70 30.92
C MET A 132 -42.88 -9.89 31.82
N ASP A 133 -42.72 -9.79 33.15
CA ASP A 133 -43.84 -10.19 34.02
C ASP A 133 -43.90 -9.59 35.44
N ASN A 134 -45.13 -9.16 35.79
CA ASN A 134 -45.82 -9.05 37.09
C ASN A 134 -45.15 -8.63 38.42
N GLY A 135 -45.74 -7.60 39.06
CA GLY A 135 -45.37 -7.08 40.40
C GLY A 135 -46.48 -6.48 41.31
N ARG A 136 -47.75 -6.44 40.86
CA ARG A 136 -49.01 -6.14 41.62
C ARG A 136 -49.32 -4.73 42.20
N THR A 137 -50.58 -4.33 41.94
CA THR A 137 -51.57 -3.58 42.76
C THR A 137 -51.41 -2.10 43.14
N ALA A 138 -52.27 -1.26 42.52
CA ALA A 138 -53.09 -0.13 43.03
C ALA A 138 -53.02 1.09 42.08
N SER A 139 -54.03 1.53 41.30
CA SER A 139 -55.50 1.65 41.47
C SER A 139 -55.98 2.96 42.13
N SER A 140 -56.09 4.04 41.34
CA SER A 140 -57.17 5.05 41.44
C SER A 140 -57.25 5.86 40.14
N SER A 141 -58.26 6.72 40.00
CA SER A 141 -58.74 7.32 38.73
C SER A 141 -58.81 8.86 38.78
N ASP A 142 -59.34 9.45 37.69
CA ASP A 142 -59.91 10.80 37.58
C ASP A 142 -58.88 11.97 37.44
N CYS A 143 -58.92 12.79 36.38
CA CYS A 143 -59.91 13.81 35.96
C CYS A 143 -59.79 15.11 36.80
N GLU A 144 -59.90 16.33 36.26
CA GLU A 144 -60.45 16.78 34.96
C GLU A 144 -60.00 18.24 34.61
N ILE A 145 -60.34 18.73 33.39
CA ILE A 145 -60.71 20.15 33.08
C ILE A 145 -59.62 21.26 33.21
N GLN A 146 -59.03 21.77 32.09
CA GLN A 146 -59.43 22.96 31.26
C GLN A 146 -58.75 24.29 31.69
N PHE A 147 -58.59 25.36 30.88
CA PHE A 147 -59.01 25.67 29.49
C PHE A 147 -58.17 26.85 28.88
N ILE A 148 -58.18 27.00 27.53
CA ILE A 148 -58.07 28.28 26.75
C ILE A 148 -56.72 29.05 26.85
N ALA A 149 -56.09 29.63 25.81
CA ALA A 149 -56.33 29.83 24.36
C ALA A 149 -54.95 30.12 23.67
N GLN A 150 -54.76 30.29 22.35
CA GLN A 150 -55.43 29.91 21.07
C GLN A 150 -54.50 30.40 19.92
N GLU A 151 -54.82 30.09 18.65
CA GLU A 151 -54.21 30.61 17.40
C GLU A 151 -52.86 29.97 16.95
N ASP A 152 -52.70 29.44 15.72
CA ASP A 152 -53.67 28.82 14.78
C ASP A 152 -52.91 27.96 13.73
N GLU A 153 -53.64 27.28 12.84
CA GLU A 153 -53.23 26.26 11.84
C GLU A 153 -52.57 26.89 10.57
N ASP A 154 -51.97 26.22 9.56
CA ASP A 154 -51.71 24.78 9.27
C ASP A 154 -50.55 24.59 8.23
N ASP A 155 -50.34 23.35 7.80
CA ASP A 155 -49.99 22.88 6.44
C ASP A 155 -48.52 22.63 5.99
N SER A 156 -48.09 21.38 6.24
CA SER A 156 -47.43 20.43 5.31
C SER A 156 -46.06 20.65 4.59
N HIS A 157 -45.65 19.56 3.92
CA HIS A 157 -44.49 19.32 3.05
C HIS A 157 -43.05 19.23 3.62
N THR A 158 -42.72 17.99 3.98
CA THR A 158 -41.40 17.33 4.03
C THR A 158 -40.31 17.94 3.13
N ASN A 159 -39.14 18.25 3.70
CA ASN A 159 -37.93 18.49 2.91
C ASN A 159 -36.66 18.05 3.66
N MET A 160 -35.98 16.99 3.20
CA MET A 160 -34.74 16.49 3.82
C MET A 160 -33.51 17.16 3.22
N LEU A 161 -32.80 17.96 4.02
CA LEU A 161 -31.57 18.64 3.60
C LEU A 161 -30.44 17.62 3.31
N ARG A 162 -30.14 17.48 2.01
CA ARG A 162 -29.09 16.64 1.40
C ARG A 162 -27.69 16.98 1.98
N ARG A 163 -27.25 16.23 3.01
CA ARG A 163 -25.96 16.45 3.68
C ARG A 163 -24.77 16.03 2.79
N THR A 164 -24.07 17.01 2.24
CA THR A 164 -22.78 16.81 1.56
C THR A 164 -21.71 16.28 2.53
N THR A 165 -21.13 15.12 2.22
CA THR A 165 -19.99 14.58 2.98
C THR A 165 -18.71 15.32 2.60
N ILE A 166 -18.28 16.25 3.47
CA ILE A 166 -16.98 16.92 3.35
C ILE A 166 -15.88 15.88 3.62
N GLY A 167 -15.22 15.44 2.55
CA GLY A 167 -13.87 14.88 2.65
C GLY A 167 -12.88 16.04 2.81
N ASN A 168 -11.99 15.95 3.79
CA ASN A 168 -10.88 16.90 3.89
C ASN A 168 -9.87 16.58 2.78
N GLY A 169 -9.91 17.33 1.69
CA GLY A 169 -8.89 17.26 0.64
C GLY A 169 -7.50 17.72 1.12
N PRO A 170 -6.46 17.54 0.29
CA PRO A 170 -5.16 18.16 0.54
C PRO A 170 -5.29 19.69 0.61
N PRO A 171 -4.39 20.39 1.34
CA PRO A 171 -4.48 21.83 1.55
C PRO A 171 -4.41 22.63 0.25
N ALA A 172 -5.02 23.82 0.25
CA ALA A 172 -5.19 24.69 -0.92
C ALA A 172 -3.88 25.32 -1.46
N SER A 173 -2.71 24.91 -0.98
CA SER A 173 -1.39 25.41 -1.37
C SER A 173 -0.74 24.66 -2.55
N VAL A 174 -1.51 23.86 -3.31
CA VAL A 174 -1.04 23.21 -4.55
C VAL A 174 -0.96 24.24 -5.68
N PHE A 175 0.17 24.94 -5.75
CA PHE A 175 0.47 25.93 -6.78
C PHE A 175 0.78 25.28 -8.14
N ASP A 176 0.51 26.00 -9.24
CA ASP A 176 0.85 25.53 -10.59
C ASP A 176 2.37 25.61 -10.82
N TRP A 177 2.96 24.51 -11.29
CA TRP A 177 4.41 24.29 -11.38
C TRP A 177 4.89 24.18 -12.83
N THR A 178 4.13 24.75 -13.78
CA THR A 178 4.43 24.74 -15.22
C THR A 178 5.23 25.94 -15.73
N GLN A 179 5.58 26.91 -14.88
CA GLN A 179 6.41 28.06 -15.29
C GLN A 179 7.91 27.75 -15.25
N GLU A 180 8.54 27.89 -16.42
CA GLU A 180 9.99 27.92 -16.70
C GLU A 180 10.79 26.64 -16.40
N PHE A 181 11.08 25.87 -17.47
CA PHE A 181 12.40 25.92 -18.13
C PHE A 181 12.36 25.20 -19.49
N ASP A 182 12.18 25.96 -20.57
CA ASP A 182 12.35 25.50 -21.95
C ASP A 182 13.75 25.85 -22.47
N SER A 183 14.44 24.88 -23.07
CA SER A 183 15.55 25.10 -24.02
C SER A 183 15.86 23.82 -24.80
N ASP A 184 15.87 23.90 -26.12
CA ASP A 184 16.03 22.76 -27.04
C ASP A 184 17.35 21.97 -26.89
N LEU A 185 17.30 20.68 -27.24
CA LEU A 185 18.07 20.13 -28.36
C LEU A 185 17.63 18.69 -28.73
N THR A 186 18.00 18.22 -29.93
CA THR A 186 17.25 17.17 -30.65
C THR A 186 18.06 15.95 -31.09
N ASN A 187 17.44 14.76 -31.00
CA ASN A 187 17.76 13.51 -31.75
C ASN A 187 19.11 12.84 -31.39
N GLN A 188 19.37 11.54 -31.62
CA GLN A 188 18.78 10.54 -32.54
C GLN A 188 18.52 9.15 -31.89
N ASN A 189 18.11 8.17 -32.72
CA ASN A 189 17.58 6.85 -32.34
C ASN A 189 18.61 5.81 -31.90
N ALA A 190 18.18 4.88 -31.04
CA ALA A 190 18.44 3.44 -31.18
C ALA A 190 17.26 2.64 -30.59
N ASN A 191 16.84 1.55 -31.26
CA ASN A 191 15.68 0.75 -30.87
C ASN A 191 16.04 -0.45 -29.97
N ASN A 192 14.99 -1.04 -29.36
CA ASN A 192 14.97 -2.33 -28.66
C ASN A 192 15.70 -2.42 -27.31
N GLN A 193 14.94 -2.26 -26.22
CA GLN A 193 14.44 -3.44 -25.50
C GLN A 193 13.32 -3.11 -24.51
N ALA A 194 12.29 -3.96 -24.46
CA ALA A 194 11.38 -4.01 -23.32
C ALA A 194 12.14 -4.56 -22.09
N PHE A 195 11.73 -4.13 -20.89
CA PHE A 195 12.48 -4.26 -19.63
C PHE A 195 13.81 -3.47 -19.59
N SER A 196 13.72 -2.16 -19.32
CA SER A 196 14.86 -1.43 -18.73
C SER A 196 15.13 -1.96 -17.31
N ARG A 197 15.91 -3.04 -17.26
CA ARG A 197 16.46 -3.62 -16.03
C ARG A 197 17.58 -2.72 -15.56
N LYS A 198 17.27 -1.78 -14.65
CA LYS A 198 18.29 -1.00 -13.92
C LYS A 198 19.34 -1.96 -13.34
N HIS A 199 20.50 -2.01 -13.98
CA HIS A 199 21.58 -2.91 -13.61
C HIS A 199 22.23 -2.40 -12.31
N TRP A 200 22.42 -3.27 -11.32
CA TRP A 200 23.03 -2.88 -10.03
C TRP A 200 24.47 -3.41 -9.97
N ARG A 201 25.45 -2.50 -9.97
CA ARG A 201 26.86 -2.85 -9.76
C ARG A 201 27.12 -3.00 -8.27
N LEU A 202 27.60 -4.16 -7.84
CA LEU A 202 28.15 -4.32 -6.49
C LEU A 202 29.43 -3.48 -6.39
N LEU A 203 29.49 -2.56 -5.42
CA LEU A 203 30.68 -1.74 -5.13
C LEU A 203 31.50 -2.34 -3.98
N GLN A 204 30.82 -2.83 -2.94
CA GLN A 204 31.46 -3.28 -1.70
C GLN A 204 30.66 -4.43 -1.09
N CYS A 205 31.38 -5.44 -0.58
CA CYS A 205 30.82 -6.49 0.27
C CYS A 205 31.72 -6.61 1.50
N GLN A 206 31.17 -6.35 2.69
CA GLN A 206 31.94 -6.36 3.94
C GLN A 206 31.05 -6.84 5.09
N ASN A 207 31.49 -7.86 5.82
CA ASN A 207 30.79 -8.45 6.96
C ASN A 207 29.29 -8.69 6.68
N GLY A 208 28.95 -9.22 5.50
CA GLY A 208 27.56 -9.49 5.07
C GLY A 208 26.75 -8.28 4.61
N LEU A 209 27.24 -7.04 4.77
CA LEU A 209 26.67 -5.85 4.13
C LEU A 209 27.11 -5.81 2.67
N ARG A 210 26.17 -5.65 1.74
CA ARG A 210 26.44 -5.46 0.31
C ARG A 210 25.95 -4.08 -0.13
N ILE A 211 26.85 -3.28 -0.71
CA ILE A 211 26.52 -1.94 -1.21
C ILE A 211 26.60 -1.94 -2.73
N PHE A 212 25.52 -1.47 -3.35
CA PHE A 212 25.34 -1.41 -4.79
C PHE A 212 25.19 0.04 -5.28
N GLU A 213 25.58 0.26 -6.52
CA GLU A 213 25.36 1.49 -7.28
C GLU A 213 24.47 1.18 -8.48
N GLU A 214 23.52 2.06 -8.77
CA GLU A 214 22.67 1.93 -9.95
C GLU A 214 23.43 2.32 -11.22
N LEU A 215 23.53 1.39 -12.17
CA LEU A 215 23.92 1.68 -13.54
C LEU A 215 22.69 2.24 -14.27
N LEU A 216 22.75 3.53 -14.58
CA LEU A 216 21.79 4.19 -15.45
C LEU A 216 22.16 3.95 -16.91
N GLU A 217 21.17 3.61 -17.72
CA GLU A 217 21.27 3.36 -19.16
C GLU A 217 20.90 4.59 -20.01
N VAL A 218 20.72 5.77 -19.39
CA VAL A 218 20.29 7.00 -20.08
C VAL A 218 20.92 8.25 -19.45
N GLU A 219 21.28 9.24 -20.28
CA GLU A 219 22.24 10.32 -20.00
C GLU A 219 21.70 11.53 -19.20
N TYR A 220 20.57 11.41 -18.50
CA TYR A 220 19.82 12.55 -17.94
C TYR A 220 19.82 12.64 -16.40
N LEU A 221 21.01 12.61 -15.77
CA LEU A 221 21.17 13.20 -14.43
C LEU A 221 21.89 14.55 -14.52
N PRO A 222 21.39 15.61 -13.87
CA PRO A 222 22.16 16.83 -13.64
C PRO A 222 23.47 16.50 -12.91
N ARG A 223 24.57 17.18 -13.25
CA ARG A 223 25.91 16.91 -12.68
C ARG A 223 26.02 17.06 -11.14
N SER A 224 25.02 17.64 -10.48
CA SER A 224 24.94 17.72 -9.01
C SER A 224 24.27 16.50 -8.36
N CYS A 225 23.43 15.76 -9.07
CA CYS A 225 22.65 14.67 -8.52
C CYS A 225 23.50 13.39 -8.41
N SER A 226 23.58 12.82 -7.21
CA SER A 226 24.28 11.55 -7.01
C SER A 226 23.62 10.43 -7.83
N ARG A 227 24.41 9.44 -8.25
CA ARG A 227 23.85 8.15 -8.68
C ARG A 227 23.17 7.49 -7.48
N ALA A 228 22.10 6.73 -7.73
CA ALA A 228 21.38 6.04 -6.67
C ALA A 228 22.24 4.90 -6.12
N MET A 229 22.40 4.84 -4.79
CA MET A 229 23.14 3.78 -4.10
C MET A 229 22.24 3.04 -3.13
N LYS A 230 22.52 1.75 -2.90
CA LYS A 230 21.70 0.89 -2.04
C LYS A 230 22.55 -0.08 -1.21
N ALA A 231 22.41 -0.05 0.10
CA ALA A 231 22.88 -1.10 0.99
C ALA A 231 21.84 -2.22 1.13
N VAL A 232 22.32 -3.46 1.29
CA VAL A 232 21.53 -4.66 1.57
C VAL A 232 22.24 -5.47 2.66
N GLY A 233 21.56 -5.71 3.76
CA GLY A 233 22.03 -6.55 4.88
C GLY A 233 20.96 -7.51 5.37
N VAL A 234 21.32 -8.33 6.35
CA VAL A 234 20.41 -9.19 7.12
C VAL A 234 20.55 -8.83 8.59
N VAL A 235 19.42 -8.76 9.30
CA VAL A 235 19.29 -8.44 10.73
C VAL A 235 18.54 -9.59 11.41
N GLU A 236 18.95 -9.96 12.63
CA GLU A 236 18.34 -11.05 13.40
C GLU A 236 17.22 -10.56 14.32
N ALA A 237 16.24 -9.86 13.72
CA ALA A 237 15.05 -9.35 14.38
C ALA A 237 13.83 -9.45 13.44
N SER A 238 12.63 -9.28 13.99
CA SER A 238 11.39 -9.21 13.19
C SER A 238 11.33 -7.94 12.33
N CYS A 239 10.51 -7.99 11.29
CA CYS A 239 10.27 -6.83 10.43
C CYS A 239 9.63 -5.67 11.22
N GLU A 240 8.76 -6.01 12.17
CA GLU A 240 8.08 -5.10 13.09
C GLU A 240 9.07 -4.32 13.99
N GLU A 241 10.00 -5.00 14.66
CA GLU A 241 10.99 -4.36 15.55
C GLU A 241 11.92 -3.40 14.78
N ILE A 242 12.40 -3.84 13.61
CA ILE A 242 13.27 -3.05 12.73
C ILE A 242 12.50 -1.84 12.17
N PHE A 243 11.23 -2.02 11.81
CA PHE A 243 10.35 -0.94 11.35
C PHE A 243 10.11 0.10 12.45
N GLU A 244 9.77 -0.31 13.67
CA GLU A 244 9.55 0.62 14.80
C GLU A 244 10.80 1.45 15.11
N LEU A 245 11.98 0.83 15.08
CA LEU A 245 13.26 1.51 15.27
C LEU A 245 13.57 2.52 14.15
N ILE A 246 13.39 2.14 12.88
CA ILE A 246 13.58 3.03 11.72
C ILE A 246 12.57 4.19 11.71
N MET A 247 11.37 3.97 12.25
CA MET A 247 10.31 4.97 12.36
C MET A 247 10.50 5.93 13.53
N SER A 248 11.35 5.62 14.51
CA SER A 248 11.79 6.60 15.50
C SER A 248 12.75 7.64 14.90
N MET A 249 12.66 8.85 15.44
CA MET A 249 13.60 9.96 15.27
C MET A 249 14.04 10.51 16.63
N ASP A 250 13.86 9.73 17.71
CA ASP A 250 14.31 10.10 19.05
C ASP A 250 15.85 10.05 19.18
N ALA A 251 16.37 10.50 20.33
CA ALA A 251 17.80 10.63 20.57
C ALA A 251 18.58 9.32 20.31
N LYS A 252 18.01 8.14 20.59
CA LYS A 252 18.68 6.84 20.43
C LYS A 252 19.05 6.50 18.99
N ARG A 253 18.55 7.24 17.99
CA ARG A 253 18.85 6.96 16.59
C ARG A 253 20.35 7.04 16.26
N PHE A 254 21.15 7.83 17.00
CA PHE A 254 22.61 7.83 16.82
C PHE A 254 23.28 6.50 17.18
N GLU A 255 22.62 5.62 17.95
CA GLU A 255 23.15 4.30 18.35
C GLU A 255 23.34 3.35 17.14
N TRP A 256 22.63 3.62 16.03
CA TRP A 256 22.69 2.78 14.81
C TRP A 256 22.79 3.57 13.49
N ASP A 257 22.39 4.84 13.44
CA ASP A 257 22.46 5.71 12.27
C ASP A 257 23.61 6.71 12.41
N CYS A 258 24.81 6.33 11.97
CA CYS A 258 26.01 7.19 12.03
C CYS A 258 25.97 8.41 11.08
N SER A 259 24.84 8.65 10.39
CA SER A 259 24.57 9.88 9.65
C SER A 259 23.59 10.83 10.36
N PHE A 260 22.98 10.40 11.48
CA PHE A 260 21.97 11.17 12.21
C PHE A 260 22.58 12.07 13.28
N GLN A 261 22.39 13.39 13.16
CA GLN A 261 22.71 14.35 14.23
C GLN A 261 21.48 14.70 15.08
N HIS A 262 20.33 14.92 14.45
CA HIS A 262 19.08 15.32 15.09
C HIS A 262 17.91 15.17 14.12
N GLY A 263 16.70 14.89 14.62
CA GLY A 263 15.48 14.95 13.81
C GLY A 263 14.24 15.31 14.63
N SER A 264 13.21 15.78 13.94
CA SER A 264 11.93 16.16 14.55
C SER A 264 10.77 16.04 13.56
N LEU A 265 9.55 15.91 14.10
CA LEU A 265 8.31 15.91 13.32
C LEU A 265 7.91 17.36 13.02
N VAL A 266 7.81 17.70 11.74
CA VAL A 266 7.32 19.01 11.27
C VAL A 266 5.79 18.96 11.14
N GLU A 267 5.27 17.89 10.54
CA GLU A 267 3.83 17.71 10.34
C GLU A 267 3.44 16.23 10.24
N GLU A 268 2.35 15.85 10.91
CA GLU A 268 1.65 14.59 10.67
C GLU A 268 0.54 14.86 9.63
N VAL A 269 0.76 14.48 8.37
CA VAL A 269 -0.21 14.68 7.29
C VAL A 269 -1.33 13.63 7.40
N ASP A 270 -0.92 12.37 7.52
CA ASP A 270 -1.75 11.26 7.94
C ASP A 270 -0.88 10.27 8.77
N GLY A 271 -1.34 9.06 9.10
CA GLY A 271 -0.51 8.13 9.89
C GLY A 271 0.48 7.29 9.08
N HIS A 272 0.35 7.26 7.76
CA HIS A 272 1.30 6.71 6.81
C HIS A 272 2.26 7.79 6.29
N THR A 273 1.84 9.06 6.25
CA THR A 273 2.59 10.21 5.69
C THR A 273 2.93 11.28 6.74
N ALA A 274 4.22 11.55 6.94
CA ALA A 274 4.71 12.61 7.84
C ALA A 274 5.80 13.45 7.19
N ILE A 275 5.89 14.74 7.53
CA ILE A 275 6.99 15.63 7.14
C ILE A 275 7.98 15.69 8.29
N LEU A 276 9.25 15.39 8.01
CA LEU A 276 10.34 15.33 8.98
C LEU A 276 11.40 16.37 8.68
N TYR A 277 11.98 16.90 9.76
CA TYR A 277 13.25 17.61 9.75
C TYR A 277 14.36 16.66 10.21
N HIS A 278 15.53 16.74 9.58
CA HIS A 278 16.69 15.92 9.90
C HIS A 278 17.99 16.69 9.62
N ARG A 279 18.92 16.69 10.58
CA ARG A 279 20.29 17.19 10.41
C ARG A 279 21.23 16.02 10.23
N LEU A 280 22.05 16.08 9.19
CA LEU A 280 23.00 15.05 8.82
C LEU A 280 24.37 15.34 9.42
N GLN A 281 24.96 14.33 10.07
CA GLN A 281 26.39 14.29 10.35
C GLN A 281 27.09 13.63 9.15
N LEU A 282 28.05 14.36 8.57
CA LEU A 282 28.85 13.96 7.41
C LEU A 282 30.29 14.41 7.68
N ASP A 283 31.12 13.53 8.22
CA ASP A 283 32.36 13.92 8.91
C ASP A 283 33.53 14.26 7.98
N TRP A 284 33.34 14.17 6.66
CA TRP A 284 34.42 14.41 5.70
C TRP A 284 34.58 15.90 5.36
N PHE A 285 35.79 16.42 5.60
CA PHE A 285 36.25 17.76 5.22
C PHE A 285 35.51 18.96 5.86
N PRO A 286 35.22 18.93 7.18
CA PRO A 286 34.37 19.93 7.87
C PRO A 286 34.88 21.38 7.85
N ILE A 287 36.14 21.61 7.42
CA ILE A 287 36.75 22.95 7.30
C ILE A 287 36.18 23.73 6.11
N PHE A 288 35.78 23.06 5.04
CA PHE A 288 35.34 23.68 3.78
C PHE A 288 33.90 23.34 3.38
N VAL A 289 33.22 22.53 4.19
CA VAL A 289 32.00 21.81 3.83
C VAL A 289 30.95 22.01 4.92
N TRP A 290 29.95 22.85 4.66
CA TRP A 290 28.88 23.16 5.60
C TRP A 290 28.03 21.91 5.95
N PRO A 291 27.52 21.79 7.20
CA PRO A 291 26.65 20.69 7.60
C PRO A 291 25.34 20.71 6.82
N ARG A 292 24.69 19.55 6.67
CA ARG A 292 23.45 19.42 5.90
C ARG A 292 22.24 19.30 6.80
N ASP A 293 21.16 19.94 6.37
CA ASP A 293 19.83 19.65 6.88
C ASP A 293 18.88 19.25 5.73
N LEU A 294 17.77 18.64 6.13
CA LEU A 294 16.77 18.03 5.26
C LEU A 294 15.39 18.38 5.78
N CYS A 295 14.50 18.73 4.85
CA CYS A 295 13.06 18.58 5.04
C CYS A 295 12.58 17.54 4.02
N TYR A 296 11.85 16.52 4.47
CA TYR A 296 11.35 15.46 3.60
C TYR A 296 10.03 14.85 4.07
N VAL A 297 9.24 14.41 3.11
CA VAL A 297 8.10 13.51 3.35
C VAL A 297 8.65 12.11 3.58
N ARG A 298 8.28 11.51 4.72
CA ARG A 298 8.34 10.08 4.99
C ARG A 298 6.94 9.49 4.78
N TYR A 299 6.82 8.60 3.80
CA TYR A 299 5.65 7.73 3.62
C TYR A 299 6.00 6.30 4.02
N TRP A 300 5.04 5.51 4.55
CA TRP A 300 5.25 4.08 4.79
C TRP A 300 4.01 3.22 4.54
N ARG A 301 4.25 1.99 4.07
CA ARG A 301 3.22 0.93 4.00
C ARG A 301 3.77 -0.43 4.42
N ARG A 302 2.86 -1.32 4.82
CA ARG A 302 3.11 -2.76 4.97
C ARG A 302 2.44 -3.50 3.80
N ASN A 303 3.11 -4.50 3.26
CA ASN A 303 2.61 -5.38 2.20
C ASN A 303 2.04 -6.68 2.81
N ASP A 304 1.24 -7.41 2.01
CA ASP A 304 0.61 -8.66 2.44
C ASP A 304 1.61 -9.79 2.77
N ASP A 305 2.82 -9.73 2.18
CA ASP A 305 3.93 -10.66 2.44
C ASP A 305 4.66 -10.40 3.77
N GLY A 306 4.22 -9.42 4.55
CA GLY A 306 4.85 -9.01 5.80
C GLY A 306 5.98 -7.97 5.66
N SER A 307 6.36 -7.60 4.43
CA SER A 307 7.39 -6.59 4.23
C SER A 307 6.89 -5.16 4.48
N TYR A 308 7.77 -4.31 5.00
CA TYR A 308 7.53 -2.87 5.11
C TYR A 308 8.32 -2.12 4.05
N VAL A 309 7.74 -1.01 3.60
CA VAL A 309 8.31 -0.09 2.64
C VAL A 309 8.18 1.31 3.24
N VAL A 310 9.31 1.92 3.58
CA VAL A 310 9.41 3.30 4.08
C VAL A 310 10.13 4.13 3.03
N LEU A 311 9.58 5.26 2.60
CA LEU A 311 10.05 6.04 1.46
C LEU A 311 10.27 7.49 1.85
N PHE A 312 11.36 8.08 1.37
CA PHE A 312 11.80 9.44 1.68
C PHE A 312 11.91 10.27 0.40
N ARG A 313 11.36 11.48 0.40
CA ARG A 313 11.59 12.47 -0.67
C ARG A 313 11.55 13.89 -0.12
N SER A 314 12.54 14.70 -0.46
CA SER A 314 12.61 16.08 0.00
C SER A 314 11.47 16.94 -0.54
N ARG A 315 11.06 17.92 0.27
CA ARG A 315 10.04 18.92 -0.04
C ARG A 315 10.40 20.26 0.62
N VAL A 316 9.86 21.34 0.08
CA VAL A 316 9.78 22.65 0.76
C VAL A 316 8.53 22.64 1.64
N HIS A 317 8.59 23.26 2.82
CA HIS A 317 7.45 23.33 3.73
C HIS A 317 7.54 24.57 4.62
N GLU A 318 6.45 25.33 4.75
CA GLU A 318 6.35 26.62 5.46
C GLU A 318 6.82 26.55 6.93
N LYS A 319 6.69 25.38 7.58
CA LYS A 319 7.10 25.17 8.98
C LYS A 319 8.55 24.66 9.11
N CYS A 320 9.33 24.67 8.03
CA CYS A 320 10.66 24.06 7.96
C CYS A 320 11.59 24.75 6.95
N ASP A 321 11.73 26.07 7.04
CA ASP A 321 12.63 26.86 6.21
C ASP A 321 14.11 26.41 6.33
N PRO A 322 14.96 26.74 5.33
CA PRO A 322 16.42 26.56 5.41
C PRO A 322 17.00 27.22 6.67
N GLN A 323 17.79 26.47 7.45
CA GLN A 323 18.31 26.95 8.73
C GLN A 323 19.69 27.64 8.55
N PRO A 324 19.93 28.80 9.19
CA PRO A 324 21.24 29.45 9.16
C PRO A 324 22.37 28.50 9.60
N GLY A 325 23.47 28.50 8.85
CA GLY A 325 24.61 27.61 9.08
C GLY A 325 24.47 26.19 8.53
N TYR A 326 23.34 25.83 7.90
CA TYR A 326 23.13 24.54 7.24
C TYR A 326 22.86 24.70 5.73
N VAL A 327 23.29 23.73 4.94
CA VAL A 327 22.92 23.61 3.52
C VAL A 327 21.77 22.61 3.39
N ARG A 328 20.62 23.06 2.86
CA ARG A 328 19.43 22.21 2.64
C ARG A 328 19.69 21.24 1.49
N ALA A 329 20.00 19.99 1.81
CA ALA A 329 20.12 18.91 0.84
C ALA A 329 18.75 18.50 0.29
N HIS A 330 18.73 17.74 -0.81
CA HIS A 330 17.52 17.30 -1.49
C HIS A 330 17.57 15.80 -1.82
N ILE A 331 16.75 15.00 -1.14
CA ILE A 331 16.56 13.58 -1.44
C ILE A 331 15.59 13.46 -2.62
N GLU A 332 16.07 12.98 -3.77
CA GLU A 332 15.23 12.66 -4.92
C GLU A 332 14.42 11.37 -4.69
N SER A 333 15.09 10.38 -4.11
CA SER A 333 14.55 9.04 -3.87
C SER A 333 15.37 8.36 -2.79
N GLY A 334 14.83 8.26 -1.57
CA GLY A 334 15.40 7.46 -0.49
C GLY A 334 14.38 6.49 0.12
N GLY A 335 14.83 5.58 0.96
CA GLY A 335 13.92 4.71 1.72
C GLY A 335 14.50 3.38 2.17
N PHE A 336 13.73 2.68 3.01
CA PHE A 336 13.99 1.32 3.46
C PHE A 336 12.97 0.33 2.88
N ILE A 337 13.46 -0.84 2.48
CA ILE A 337 12.64 -2.06 2.32
C ILE A 337 13.06 -3.03 3.43
N ILE A 338 12.10 -3.53 4.18
CA ILE A 338 12.28 -4.41 5.33
C ILE A 338 11.48 -5.68 5.00
N SER A 339 12.14 -6.76 4.56
CA SER A 339 11.48 -7.96 4.06
C SER A 339 11.77 -9.19 4.92
N PRO A 340 10.76 -9.99 5.31
CA PRO A 340 10.98 -11.17 6.12
C PRO A 340 11.77 -12.24 5.34
N LEU A 341 12.67 -12.94 6.04
CA LEU A 341 13.33 -14.14 5.55
C LEU A 341 12.83 -15.36 6.32
N LYS A 342 13.16 -16.56 5.83
CA LYS A 342 12.97 -17.78 6.62
C LYS A 342 13.75 -17.66 7.95
N PRO A 343 13.14 -17.95 9.11
CA PRO A 343 13.85 -18.04 10.39
C PRO A 343 15.02 -19.03 10.32
N CYS A 344 16.01 -18.83 11.17
CA CYS A 344 17.15 -19.74 11.32
C CYS A 344 17.35 -20.00 12.81
N ASN A 345 17.43 -21.27 13.22
CA ASN A 345 17.50 -21.68 14.63
C ASN A 345 16.44 -20.96 15.50
N GLU A 346 15.20 -20.91 14.99
CA GLU A 346 14.04 -20.21 15.56
C GLU A 346 14.18 -18.68 15.76
N LYS A 347 15.37 -18.07 15.58
CA LYS A 347 15.52 -16.62 15.56
C LYS A 347 14.89 -16.02 14.28
N PRO A 348 14.11 -14.93 14.39
CA PRO A 348 13.57 -14.21 13.23
C PRO A 348 14.72 -13.58 12.43
N ARG A 349 14.57 -13.52 11.11
CA ARG A 349 15.55 -12.91 10.22
C ARG A 349 14.86 -12.02 9.20
N THR A 350 15.44 -10.85 8.98
CA THR A 350 14.88 -9.82 8.09
C THR A 350 15.97 -9.31 7.16
N GLN A 351 15.65 -9.23 5.87
CA GLN A 351 16.48 -8.53 4.89
C GLN A 351 16.15 -7.03 4.94
N VAL A 352 17.14 -6.21 5.26
CA VAL A 352 17.02 -4.75 5.23
C VAL A 352 17.73 -4.22 3.99
N GLN A 353 17.05 -3.40 3.20
CA GLN A 353 17.63 -2.65 2.10
C GLN A 353 17.44 -1.15 2.38
N HIS A 354 18.50 -0.36 2.40
CA HIS A 354 18.43 1.11 2.46
C HIS A 354 18.88 1.64 1.09
N LEU A 355 18.06 2.45 0.43
CA LEU A 355 18.40 3.14 -0.81
C LEU A 355 18.46 4.65 -0.55
N MET A 356 19.43 5.32 -1.19
CA MET A 356 19.54 6.77 -1.16
C MET A 356 20.00 7.33 -2.52
N GLN A 357 19.35 8.40 -2.95
CA GLN A 357 19.74 9.27 -4.06
C GLN A 357 19.50 10.71 -3.61
N ILE A 358 20.57 11.52 -3.55
CA ILE A 358 20.56 12.81 -2.86
C ILE A 358 21.47 13.83 -3.58
N ASP A 359 20.96 15.03 -3.79
CA ASP A 359 21.79 16.20 -4.07
C ASP A 359 22.13 16.87 -2.72
N LEU A 360 23.40 16.77 -2.31
CA LEU A 360 23.91 17.36 -1.06
C LEU A 360 24.00 18.89 -1.11
N LYS A 361 23.92 19.48 -2.32
CA LYS A 361 24.06 20.90 -2.64
C LYS A 361 25.32 21.57 -2.06
N GLY A 362 25.47 22.85 -2.37
CA GLY A 362 26.60 23.69 -1.96
C GLY A 362 27.71 23.76 -3.02
N TRP A 363 28.56 24.78 -2.87
CA TRP A 363 29.67 25.06 -3.78
C TRP A 363 30.76 23.97 -3.70
N GLY A 364 31.43 23.67 -4.81
CA GLY A 364 32.48 22.63 -4.90
C GLY A 364 31.97 21.17 -4.87
N VAL A 365 30.86 20.90 -4.21
CA VAL A 365 30.37 19.54 -3.87
C VAL A 365 30.05 18.67 -5.09
N GLY A 366 29.51 19.25 -6.16
CA GLY A 366 29.23 18.53 -7.42
C GLY A 366 30.47 18.23 -8.28
N TYR A 367 31.64 18.78 -7.95
CA TYR A 367 32.89 18.53 -8.67
C TYR A 367 33.71 17.37 -8.09
N VAL A 368 33.36 16.89 -6.89
CA VAL A 368 34.07 15.82 -6.17
C VAL A 368 33.12 14.64 -6.01
N SER A 369 33.02 13.81 -7.06
CA SER A 369 32.12 12.63 -7.09
C SER A 369 32.37 11.66 -5.92
N SER A 370 33.62 11.49 -5.52
CA SER A 370 34.01 10.71 -4.34
C SER A 370 33.39 11.24 -3.04
N PHE A 371 33.25 12.56 -2.87
CA PHE A 371 32.60 13.17 -1.70
C PHE A 371 31.14 12.79 -1.60
N GLN A 372 30.39 12.86 -2.70
CA GLN A 372 29.00 12.42 -2.74
C GLN A 372 28.88 10.92 -2.44
N GLN A 373 29.76 10.10 -3.03
CA GLN A 373 29.79 8.65 -2.81
C GLN A 373 30.12 8.29 -1.36
N HIS A 374 31.07 8.97 -0.72
CA HIS A 374 31.43 8.73 0.69
C HIS A 374 30.29 9.12 1.64
N CYS A 375 29.64 10.26 1.42
CA CYS A 375 28.47 10.66 2.21
C CYS A 375 27.32 9.64 2.08
N LEU A 376 27.09 9.10 0.88
CA LEU A 376 26.15 8.00 0.66
C LEU A 376 26.58 6.73 1.41
N LEU A 377 27.86 6.36 1.39
CA LEU A 377 28.37 5.22 2.17
C LEU A 377 28.12 5.40 3.68
N GLN A 378 28.34 6.61 4.23
CA GLN A 378 28.02 6.92 5.64
C GLN A 378 26.53 6.74 5.94
N MET A 379 25.63 7.28 5.11
CA MET A 379 24.18 7.09 5.27
C MET A 379 23.73 5.62 5.13
N LEU A 380 24.37 4.86 4.25
CA LEU A 380 24.03 3.47 3.95
C LEU A 380 24.58 2.48 5.01
N ASN A 381 25.63 2.86 5.74
CA ASN A 381 26.17 2.10 6.87
C ASN A 381 25.17 1.94 8.04
N SER A 382 24.08 2.72 8.08
CA SER A 382 23.00 2.54 9.05
C SER A 382 22.38 1.13 9.01
N VAL A 383 22.45 0.41 7.87
CA VAL A 383 22.04 -1.00 7.78
C VAL A 383 22.97 -1.95 8.56
N ALA A 384 24.26 -1.62 8.67
CA ALA A 384 25.19 -2.36 9.54
C ALA A 384 25.00 -2.00 11.01
N GLY A 385 24.74 -0.72 11.33
CA GLY A 385 24.42 -0.29 12.70
C GLY A 385 23.15 -0.92 13.24
N LEU A 386 22.08 -1.02 12.42
CA LEU A 386 20.86 -1.76 12.77
C LEU A 386 21.16 -3.21 13.14
N ARG A 387 21.96 -3.91 12.31
CA ARG A 387 22.34 -5.30 12.58
C ARG A 387 23.10 -5.42 13.89
N GLU A 388 24.09 -4.56 14.10
CA GLU A 388 24.98 -4.58 15.27
C GLU A 388 24.19 -4.38 16.58
N LEU A 389 23.29 -3.38 16.60
CA LEU A 389 22.42 -3.11 17.76
C LEU A 389 21.53 -4.30 18.11
N PHE A 390 20.91 -4.94 17.11
CA PHE A 390 20.09 -6.14 17.36
C PHE A 390 20.92 -7.35 17.78
N SER A 391 22.15 -7.55 17.28
CA SER A 391 23.03 -8.64 17.73
C SER A 391 23.56 -8.46 19.17
N GLN A 392 23.56 -7.24 19.71
CA GLN A 392 23.92 -6.99 21.11
C GLN A 392 22.74 -7.20 22.09
N THR A 393 21.50 -7.29 21.57
CA THR A 393 20.26 -7.32 22.38
C THR A 393 19.73 -8.76 22.53
N ASP A 394 20.56 -9.70 23.00
CA ASP A 394 20.14 -11.11 23.12
C ASP A 394 19.26 -11.39 24.36
N GLU A 395 19.23 -10.48 25.35
CA GLU A 395 18.19 -10.47 26.39
C GLU A 395 16.92 -9.74 25.90
N ARG A 396 15.85 -10.50 25.65
CA ARG A 396 14.56 -9.99 25.16
C ARG A 396 13.79 -9.22 26.24
N GLY A 397 14.15 -7.96 26.43
CA GLY A 397 13.29 -6.97 27.10
C GLY A 397 11.94 -6.80 26.39
N ALA A 398 10.93 -6.30 27.12
CA ALA A 398 9.61 -6.01 26.53
C ALA A 398 9.73 -4.99 25.37
N PRO A 399 8.88 -5.10 24.32
CA PRO A 399 9.04 -4.32 23.09
C PRO A 399 9.11 -2.81 23.37
N PRO A 400 10.04 -2.08 22.72
CA PRO A 400 10.35 -0.70 23.06
C PRO A 400 9.16 0.21 22.76
N ARG A 401 8.51 0.71 23.82
CA ARG A 401 7.47 1.75 23.69
C ARG A 401 8.08 2.97 23.00
N ILE A 402 7.56 3.30 21.81
CA ILE A 402 8.05 4.41 20.99
C ILE A 402 8.06 5.70 21.82
N ALA A 403 9.25 6.30 21.93
CA ALA A 403 9.48 7.48 22.76
C ALA A 403 8.86 8.75 22.14
N VAL A 404 8.74 9.80 22.97
CA VAL A 404 8.10 11.05 22.57
C VAL A 404 8.91 11.78 21.49
N MET A 405 8.32 11.97 20.31
CA MET A 405 8.77 13.00 19.36
C MET A 405 8.53 14.38 19.99
N ALA A 406 9.57 14.93 20.61
CA ALA A 406 9.46 16.13 21.44
C ALA A 406 9.93 17.40 20.71
N ASN A 407 9.10 18.45 20.75
CA ASN A 407 9.51 19.82 20.44
C ASN A 407 10.41 20.36 21.56
N MET A 408 11.67 19.91 21.59
CA MET A 408 12.66 20.28 22.59
C MET A 408 13.20 21.69 22.29
N ALA A 409 12.62 22.70 22.94
CA ALA A 409 13.30 23.98 23.11
C ALA A 409 14.65 23.77 23.84
N SER A 410 15.64 24.59 23.50
CA SER A 410 17.05 24.37 23.85
C SER A 410 17.30 24.25 25.36
N ALA A 411 17.72 23.05 25.79
CA ALA A 411 18.17 22.77 27.15
C ALA A 411 19.70 22.56 27.18
N SER A 412 20.42 23.38 27.94
CA SER A 412 21.87 23.32 28.11
C SER A 412 22.32 22.15 28.99
N ALA A 413 23.42 21.49 28.62
CA ALA A 413 23.95 20.33 29.36
C ALA A 413 24.56 20.71 30.73
N PRO A 414 24.29 19.94 31.81
CA PRO A 414 25.01 20.03 33.08
C PRO A 414 26.30 19.19 33.09
N SER A 415 27.20 19.50 34.01
CA SER A 415 28.59 19.00 34.03
C SER A 415 28.80 17.61 34.66
N LYS A 416 29.95 16.99 34.33
CA LYS A 416 30.43 15.68 34.81
C LYS A 416 30.62 15.62 36.33
N LYS A 417 30.38 14.45 36.93
CA LYS A 417 31.06 13.97 38.16
C LYS A 417 31.37 12.48 38.07
N ASN A 418 32.54 12.09 38.58
CA ASN A 418 33.02 10.71 38.58
C ASN A 418 32.60 9.96 39.85
N VAL A 419 32.35 8.65 39.75
CA VAL A 419 32.37 7.68 40.86
C VAL A 419 33.14 6.43 40.40
N LYS A 420 33.79 5.70 41.31
CA LYS A 420 34.78 4.65 41.03
C LYS A 420 34.22 3.22 41.07
N LEU A 421 34.90 2.31 40.37
CA LEU A 421 34.89 0.86 40.61
C LEU A 421 35.82 0.47 41.78
N PRO A 422 35.60 -0.69 42.42
CA PRO A 422 36.60 -1.45 43.17
C PRO A 422 37.04 -2.76 42.47
N GLU A 423 38.27 -3.23 42.72
CA GLU A 423 38.88 -4.44 42.12
C GLU A 423 39.21 -5.52 43.19
N SER A 424 39.25 -6.80 42.79
CA SER A 424 39.93 -7.97 43.42
C SER A 424 39.51 -9.25 42.66
N SER A 425 40.27 -10.34 42.45
CA SER A 425 41.71 -10.68 42.39
C SER A 425 41.80 -12.16 41.89
N VAL A 426 42.54 -12.55 40.84
CA VAL A 426 43.98 -12.94 40.84
C VAL A 426 44.25 -14.07 41.88
N HIS A 427 44.75 -15.30 41.60
CA HIS A 427 45.71 -15.87 40.59
C HIS A 427 45.49 -17.44 40.44
N PRO A 428 46.43 -18.35 40.03
CA PRO A 428 46.74 -18.79 38.65
C PRO A 428 46.76 -20.35 38.42
N THR A 429 47.09 -20.83 37.20
CA THR A 429 47.42 -22.26 36.90
C THR A 429 48.54 -22.43 35.83
N PRO A 430 49.39 -23.49 35.90
CA PRO A 430 50.49 -23.78 34.96
C PRO A 430 50.19 -24.90 33.91
N PRO A 431 51.11 -25.22 32.95
CA PRO A 431 50.76 -25.90 31.68
C PRO A 431 51.52 -27.21 31.30
N LEU A 432 51.10 -27.77 30.15
CA LEU A 432 51.86 -28.49 29.09
C LEU A 432 51.98 -30.04 29.09
N ASP A 433 51.84 -30.62 27.87
CA ASP A 433 52.41 -31.88 27.31
C ASP A 433 52.10 -33.28 27.94
N GLN A 434 52.27 -34.45 27.27
CA GLN A 434 52.07 -34.90 25.86
C GLN A 434 52.21 -36.47 25.79
N ILE A 435 51.95 -37.11 24.62
CA ILE A 435 52.52 -38.40 24.13
C ILE A 435 51.95 -39.80 24.60
N ASN A 436 51.65 -40.67 23.60
CA ASN A 436 51.56 -42.17 23.58
C ASN A 436 50.46 -42.95 24.36
N ALA A 437 50.12 -44.23 24.03
CA ALA A 437 50.08 -45.00 22.75
C ALA A 437 49.48 -46.44 22.96
N ALA A 438 49.02 -47.10 21.88
CA ALA A 438 48.81 -48.57 21.71
C ALA A 438 47.69 -49.28 22.53
N SER A 439 47.12 -50.46 22.17
CA SER A 439 46.96 -51.22 20.89
C SER A 439 46.09 -52.50 21.13
N ARG A 440 45.66 -53.19 20.03
CA ARG A 440 45.04 -54.56 19.94
C ARG A 440 43.51 -54.60 20.16
N HIS A 441 42.67 -54.96 19.15
CA HIS A 441 42.39 -56.28 18.51
C HIS A 441 41.48 -57.20 19.36
N SER A 442 40.53 -57.97 18.81
CA SER A 442 40.08 -58.24 17.41
C SER A 442 38.60 -58.75 17.43
N VAL A 443 37.90 -59.29 16.42
CA VAL A 443 38.19 -59.91 15.08
C VAL A 443 36.90 -59.88 14.22
N MET A 444 37.03 -59.83 12.87
CA MET A 444 36.21 -60.50 11.83
C MET A 444 34.70 -60.16 11.70
N ASP A 445 33.98 -60.25 10.57
CA ASP A 445 34.16 -60.40 9.08
C ASP A 445 32.75 -60.11 8.47
N GLU A 446 32.33 -60.05 7.19
CA GLU A 446 32.75 -60.21 5.75
C GLU A 446 31.54 -59.56 4.96
N ASP A 447 31.55 -58.99 3.74
CA ASP A 447 32.54 -58.40 2.81
C ASP A 447 31.80 -57.70 1.61
N THR A 448 32.49 -57.26 0.54
CA THR A 448 32.02 -56.78 -0.82
C THR A 448 31.86 -55.27 -1.09
N ASP A 449 32.52 -54.78 -2.17
CA ASP A 449 32.78 -53.38 -2.56
C ASP A 449 32.32 -53.00 -4.01
N ASP A 450 32.68 -51.76 -4.42
CA ASP A 450 32.88 -51.16 -5.78
C ASP A 450 31.69 -50.66 -6.67
N ASP A 451 31.56 -49.32 -6.84
CA ASP A 451 32.27 -48.44 -7.82
C ASP A 451 32.40 -48.90 -9.32
N GLU A 452 32.45 -48.08 -10.39
CA GLU A 452 32.43 -46.61 -10.63
C GLU A 452 31.93 -46.23 -12.08
N GLU A 453 31.63 -44.94 -12.29
CA GLU A 453 31.55 -44.03 -13.48
C GLU A 453 31.50 -44.44 -15.01
N PHE A 454 30.47 -43.91 -15.76
CA PHE A 454 30.29 -43.54 -17.22
C PHE A 454 30.82 -44.43 -18.41
N PRO A 455 30.57 -44.15 -19.75
CA PRO A 455 29.63 -43.26 -20.49
C PRO A 455 28.77 -43.92 -21.63
N ILE A 456 27.85 -43.15 -22.26
CA ILE A 456 27.42 -43.06 -23.71
C ILE A 456 27.64 -44.31 -24.64
N ALA A 457 26.67 -44.89 -25.40
CA ALA A 457 25.84 -44.30 -26.49
C ALA A 457 24.59 -45.14 -26.98
N GLU A 458 23.95 -44.67 -28.09
CA GLU A 458 23.28 -45.32 -29.28
C GLU A 458 23.05 -46.86 -29.36
N GLU A 459 22.04 -47.44 -30.06
CA GLU A 459 20.92 -46.95 -30.91
C GLU A 459 19.74 -47.98 -31.04
N GLU A 460 18.65 -47.61 -31.75
CA GLU A 460 17.52 -48.42 -32.28
C GLU A 460 16.62 -49.23 -31.29
N GLN A 461 15.34 -49.57 -31.58
CA GLN A 461 14.50 -49.31 -32.76
C GLN A 461 13.11 -48.76 -32.38
N GLU A 462 12.51 -48.02 -33.32
CA GLU A 462 11.14 -47.52 -33.31
C GLU A 462 10.07 -48.62 -33.31
N ALA A 463 8.94 -48.40 -32.60
CA ALA A 463 7.60 -48.88 -33.03
C ALA A 463 6.44 -48.37 -32.12
N PHE A 464 6.07 -47.07 -32.14
CA PHE A 464 4.66 -46.66 -31.86
C PHE A 464 4.32 -45.18 -32.13
N ARG A 465 5.30 -44.28 -32.28
CA ARG A 465 5.05 -42.82 -32.20
C ARG A 465 4.29 -42.20 -33.39
N ALA A 466 4.18 -42.90 -34.52
CA ALA A 466 3.69 -42.39 -35.80
C ALA A 466 2.14 -42.32 -35.94
N LYS A 467 1.37 -42.19 -34.84
CA LYS A 467 -0.11 -42.29 -34.89
C LYS A 467 -0.93 -41.25 -34.13
N HIS A 468 -0.31 -40.17 -33.64
CA HIS A 468 -1.06 -39.11 -32.91
C HIS A 468 -0.81 -37.66 -33.38
N GLU A 469 0.08 -37.42 -34.35
CA GLU A 469 0.38 -36.06 -34.85
C GLU A 469 -0.42 -35.63 -36.10
N ASN A 470 -1.10 -36.57 -36.78
CA ASN A 470 -1.85 -36.25 -38.01
C ASN A 470 -3.29 -35.75 -37.79
N ASP A 471 -3.93 -36.05 -36.65
CA ASP A 471 -5.24 -35.46 -36.31
C ASP A 471 -5.12 -34.02 -35.81
N ALA A 472 -3.93 -33.60 -35.34
CA ALA A 472 -3.67 -32.23 -34.88
C ALA A 472 -3.59 -31.18 -36.01
N LYS A 473 -3.69 -31.59 -37.29
CA LYS A 473 -3.55 -30.73 -38.48
C LYS A 473 -4.82 -30.58 -39.33
N ARG A 474 -5.99 -30.99 -38.82
CA ARG A 474 -7.26 -30.95 -39.58
C ARG A 474 -8.43 -30.20 -38.93
N THR A 475 -8.18 -29.45 -37.85
CA THR A 475 -9.20 -28.67 -37.12
C THR A 475 -8.76 -27.22 -36.85
N ALA A 476 -7.89 -26.69 -37.71
CA ALA A 476 -7.35 -25.34 -37.61
C ALA A 476 -7.29 -24.67 -38.99
N LEU A 477 -8.46 -24.48 -39.62
CA LEU A 477 -8.66 -23.52 -40.72
C LEU A 477 -10.15 -23.16 -40.95
N GLU A 478 -10.94 -23.14 -39.87
CA GLU A 478 -12.19 -22.36 -39.82
C GLU A 478 -11.93 -21.15 -38.90
N GLU A 479 -11.18 -20.18 -39.41
CA GLU A 479 -11.17 -18.84 -38.82
C GLU A 479 -12.51 -18.17 -39.16
N GLU A 480 -13.52 -18.46 -38.34
CA GLU A 480 -14.71 -17.61 -38.21
C GLU A 480 -14.25 -16.15 -38.19
N PRO A 481 -14.73 -15.29 -39.12
CA PRO A 481 -14.19 -13.95 -39.27
C PRO A 481 -14.37 -13.20 -37.95
N VAL A 482 -13.26 -12.71 -37.38
CA VAL A 482 -13.30 -11.91 -36.15
C VAL A 482 -13.96 -10.58 -36.49
N ASP A 483 -15.28 -10.60 -36.40
CA ASP A 483 -16.23 -9.57 -36.81
C ASP A 483 -15.93 -8.28 -36.02
N GLN A 484 -15.05 -7.46 -36.57
CA GLN A 484 -14.25 -6.50 -35.82
C GLN A 484 -15.09 -5.28 -35.43
N ILE A 485 -15.04 -4.89 -34.16
CA ILE A 485 -15.77 -3.71 -33.69
C ILE A 485 -15.16 -2.48 -34.36
N ASP A 486 -15.96 -1.74 -35.13
CA ASP A 486 -15.55 -0.44 -35.67
C ASP A 486 -15.31 0.56 -34.53
N LEU A 487 -14.02 0.77 -34.21
CA LEU A 487 -13.59 1.65 -33.15
C LEU A 487 -13.60 3.14 -33.56
N SER A 488 -13.74 3.47 -34.85
CA SER A 488 -13.55 4.84 -35.36
C SER A 488 -14.56 5.85 -34.84
N CYS A 489 -15.73 5.39 -34.39
CA CYS A 489 -16.78 6.21 -33.81
C CYS A 489 -16.49 6.66 -32.36
N PHE A 490 -15.53 6.02 -31.67
CA PHE A 490 -15.27 6.32 -30.27
C PHE A 490 -14.24 7.43 -30.14
N SER A 491 -14.54 8.39 -29.26
CA SER A 491 -13.59 9.41 -28.84
C SER A 491 -13.63 9.56 -27.32
N GLY A 492 -12.46 9.88 -26.78
CA GLY A 492 -12.26 10.42 -25.44
C GLY A 492 -11.31 11.59 -25.56
N ASN A 493 -11.27 12.47 -24.57
CA ASN A 493 -10.49 13.71 -24.65
C ASN A 493 -8.96 13.47 -24.55
N LEU A 494 -8.51 12.35 -23.98
CA LEU A 494 -7.11 11.98 -23.94
C LEU A 494 -6.75 11.29 -25.25
N ARG A 495 -5.79 11.84 -25.98
CA ARG A 495 -5.37 11.30 -27.28
C ARG A 495 -4.80 9.89 -27.14
N ARG A 496 -5.14 9.03 -28.09
CA ARG A 496 -4.39 7.78 -28.31
C ARG A 496 -3.13 8.08 -29.11
N ASP A 497 -1.99 7.56 -28.67
CA ASP A 497 -0.74 7.62 -29.43
C ASP A 497 0.09 6.38 -29.11
N ASP A 498 0.29 5.53 -30.12
CA ASP A 498 0.94 4.23 -29.94
C ASP A 498 2.49 4.34 -29.87
N ARG A 499 3.09 5.53 -30.07
CA ARG A 499 4.55 5.76 -30.05
C ARG A 499 5.14 5.75 -28.63
N ASP A 500 6.31 5.12 -28.43
CA ASP A 500 6.94 5.00 -27.09
C ASP A 500 7.38 6.33 -26.44
N ASN A 501 7.69 7.35 -27.26
CA ASN A 501 8.07 8.69 -26.79
C ASN A 501 6.88 9.68 -26.77
N ALA A 502 5.65 9.22 -26.96
CA ALA A 502 4.47 10.06 -26.87
C ALA A 502 4.26 10.58 -25.43
N ARG A 503 3.68 11.79 -25.34
CA ARG A 503 3.35 12.46 -24.08
C ARG A 503 1.88 12.82 -24.02
N ASP A 504 1.35 12.96 -22.80
CA ASP A 504 -0.06 13.22 -22.52
C ASP A 504 -0.98 12.39 -23.43
N CYS A 505 -0.89 11.06 -23.28
CA CYS A 505 -1.59 10.11 -24.13
C CYS A 505 -1.85 8.77 -23.44
N TRP A 506 -2.67 7.94 -24.08
CA TRP A 506 -2.82 6.53 -23.78
C TRP A 506 -2.54 5.65 -25.00
N ARG A 507 -2.31 4.36 -24.75
CA ARG A 507 -2.43 3.27 -25.73
C ARG A 507 -2.85 1.97 -25.06
N ILE A 508 -3.16 0.95 -25.84
CA ILE A 508 -3.42 -0.40 -25.32
C ILE A 508 -2.08 -1.01 -24.83
N SER A 509 -2.06 -1.62 -23.64
CA SER A 509 -0.92 -2.44 -23.21
C SER A 509 -1.10 -3.87 -23.69
N ASP A 510 -0.01 -4.57 -24.04
CA ASP A 510 -0.05 -6.02 -24.17
C ASP A 510 -0.43 -6.67 -22.82
N GLY A 511 -1.39 -7.60 -22.84
CA GLY A 511 -1.80 -8.41 -21.70
C GLY A 511 -0.69 -9.35 -21.20
N ASN A 512 0.28 -9.70 -22.05
CA ASN A 512 1.44 -10.52 -21.67
C ASN A 512 2.39 -9.81 -20.68
N ASN A 513 2.31 -8.48 -20.57
CA ASN A 513 3.04 -7.71 -19.54
C ASN A 513 2.59 -8.07 -18.11
N PHE A 514 1.40 -8.68 -17.95
CA PHE A 514 0.79 -8.99 -16.66
C PHE A 514 0.72 -10.50 -16.42
N ARG A 515 0.89 -10.93 -15.16
CA ARG A 515 0.85 -12.34 -14.76
C ARG A 515 -0.37 -12.67 -13.90
N VAL A 516 -1.19 -13.60 -14.39
CA VAL A 516 -2.51 -13.97 -13.86
C VAL A 516 -2.53 -15.44 -13.41
N ARG A 517 -3.50 -15.83 -12.56
CA ARG A 517 -3.63 -17.23 -12.06
C ARG A 517 -3.82 -18.21 -13.22
N SER A 518 -2.98 -19.24 -13.30
CA SER A 518 -3.08 -20.29 -14.34
C SER A 518 -4.28 -21.22 -14.10
N ARG A 519 -4.62 -22.06 -15.10
CA ARG A 519 -5.63 -23.14 -14.94
C ARG A 519 -5.30 -24.13 -13.80
N ARG A 520 -4.02 -24.24 -13.40
CA ARG A 520 -3.57 -25.14 -12.33
C ARG A 520 -3.38 -24.43 -10.98
N PHE A 521 -3.59 -23.11 -10.90
CA PHE A 521 -3.24 -22.28 -9.74
C PHE A 521 -3.81 -22.80 -8.41
N CYS A 522 -4.97 -23.45 -8.39
CA CYS A 522 -5.50 -24.08 -7.17
C CYS A 522 -4.50 -25.08 -6.54
N PHE A 523 -3.80 -25.85 -7.36
CA PHE A 523 -2.83 -26.88 -6.98
C PHE A 523 -1.40 -26.33 -6.81
N ASP A 524 -0.90 -25.60 -7.80
CA ASP A 524 0.53 -25.25 -7.94
C ASP A 524 0.87 -23.77 -7.64
N LYS A 525 -0.16 -22.93 -7.41
CA LYS A 525 -0.06 -21.47 -7.28
C LYS A 525 0.63 -20.76 -8.47
N SER A 526 0.72 -21.39 -9.65
CA SER A 526 1.45 -20.87 -10.80
C SER A 526 0.72 -19.73 -11.53
N LYS A 527 1.50 -18.76 -12.03
CA LYS A 527 0.98 -17.61 -12.79
C LYS A 527 1.56 -17.55 -14.20
N VAL A 528 0.70 -17.34 -15.19
CA VAL A 528 1.04 -17.27 -16.62
C VAL A 528 0.87 -15.83 -17.16
N PRO A 529 1.48 -15.47 -18.31
CA PRO A 529 1.12 -14.24 -19.04
C PRO A 529 -0.37 -14.23 -19.38
N ALA A 530 -1.01 -13.06 -19.39
CA ALA A 530 -2.48 -13.00 -19.45
C ALA A 530 -3.08 -13.13 -20.87
N GLY A 531 -2.30 -12.91 -21.94
CA GLY A 531 -2.77 -12.99 -23.32
C GLY A 531 -3.89 -12.00 -23.67
N LYS A 532 -4.79 -12.40 -24.58
CA LYS A 532 -5.84 -11.53 -25.12
C LYS A 532 -6.90 -11.15 -24.07
N HIS A 533 -7.15 -9.84 -23.97
CA HIS A 533 -8.23 -9.21 -23.20
C HIS A 533 -9.62 -9.81 -23.48
N LEU A 534 -10.57 -9.58 -22.58
CA LEU A 534 -11.99 -9.91 -22.75
C LEU A 534 -12.77 -8.81 -23.49
N MET A 535 -12.31 -7.55 -23.39
CA MET A 535 -12.97 -6.36 -23.91
C MET A 535 -11.93 -5.43 -24.56
N ASP A 536 -12.35 -4.68 -25.59
CA ASP A 536 -11.50 -3.74 -26.30
C ASP A 536 -11.59 -2.34 -25.67
N LEU A 537 -10.44 -1.68 -25.46
CA LEU A 537 -10.36 -0.31 -24.93
C LEU A 537 -10.56 0.68 -26.08
N VAL A 538 -11.66 1.45 -26.03
CA VAL A 538 -12.08 2.31 -27.16
C VAL A 538 -11.79 3.79 -26.94
N ALA A 539 -11.86 4.24 -25.68
CA ALA A 539 -11.64 5.64 -25.32
C ALA A 539 -11.07 5.74 -23.90
N VAL A 540 -10.32 6.82 -23.66
CA VAL A 540 -9.92 7.26 -22.32
C VAL A 540 -10.25 8.76 -22.21
N ASP A 541 -10.89 9.13 -21.11
CA ASP A 541 -11.09 10.53 -20.72
C ASP A 541 -10.23 10.88 -19.50
N TRP A 542 -9.81 12.14 -19.44
CA TRP A 542 -9.03 12.77 -18.39
C TRP A 542 -9.72 14.07 -17.98
N PHE A 543 -10.34 14.09 -16.81
CA PHE A 543 -11.17 15.18 -16.31
C PHE A 543 -10.61 15.84 -15.06
N LYS A 544 -11.01 17.11 -14.86
CA LYS A 544 -10.86 17.82 -13.58
C LYS A 544 -12.10 18.62 -13.22
N ASP A 545 -12.46 18.66 -11.95
CA ASP A 545 -13.51 19.53 -11.40
C ASP A 545 -13.17 19.92 -9.94
N THR A 546 -13.84 20.94 -9.44
CA THR A 546 -13.99 21.30 -8.03
C THR A 546 -14.69 20.25 -7.17
N LYS A 547 -15.36 19.26 -7.79
CA LYS A 547 -16.18 18.23 -7.13
C LYS A 547 -15.81 16.83 -7.63
N ARG A 548 -16.14 15.82 -6.82
CA ARG A 548 -16.11 14.40 -7.22
C ARG A 548 -17.08 14.18 -8.40
N MET A 549 -16.61 13.48 -9.43
CA MET A 549 -17.32 13.21 -10.68
C MET A 549 -17.77 11.75 -10.70
N ASP A 550 -18.96 11.48 -10.14
CA ASP A 550 -19.61 10.17 -10.16
C ASP A 550 -20.51 10.03 -11.40
N HIS A 551 -20.76 8.78 -11.83
CA HIS A 551 -21.68 8.45 -12.94
C HIS A 551 -21.35 9.14 -14.28
N VAL A 552 -20.08 9.13 -14.69
CA VAL A 552 -19.62 9.80 -15.92
C VAL A 552 -20.21 9.22 -17.20
N ALA A 553 -20.75 7.99 -17.20
CA ALA A 553 -21.51 7.43 -18.32
C ALA A 553 -22.88 8.10 -18.55
N ARG A 554 -23.36 8.95 -17.64
CA ARG A 554 -24.57 9.76 -17.84
C ARG A 554 -24.36 10.92 -18.82
N ARG A 555 -23.11 11.39 -18.99
CA ARG A 555 -22.77 12.53 -19.86
C ARG A 555 -23.13 12.24 -21.32
N GLN A 556 -23.90 13.14 -21.93
CA GLN A 556 -24.29 13.04 -23.34
C GLN A 556 -23.08 12.86 -24.26
N GLY A 557 -23.12 11.87 -25.15
CA GLY A 557 -22.09 11.62 -26.15
C GLY A 557 -20.80 10.97 -25.61
N CYS A 558 -20.79 10.46 -24.36
CA CYS A 558 -19.67 9.65 -23.90
C CYS A 558 -19.60 8.30 -24.64
N ALA A 559 -18.41 7.68 -24.68
CA ALA A 559 -18.19 6.42 -25.41
C ALA A 559 -19.09 5.25 -24.95
N ALA A 560 -19.57 5.25 -23.69
CA ALA A 560 -20.54 4.26 -23.20
C ALA A 560 -21.93 4.38 -23.86
N GLN A 561 -22.36 5.61 -24.20
CA GLN A 561 -23.62 5.86 -24.91
C GLN A 561 -23.49 5.47 -26.38
N VAL A 562 -22.41 5.88 -27.06
CA VAL A 562 -22.08 5.47 -28.43
C VAL A 562 -21.98 3.94 -28.56
N ALA A 563 -21.44 3.26 -27.53
CA ALA A 563 -21.41 1.80 -27.48
C ALA A 563 -22.82 1.20 -27.41
N SER A 564 -23.69 1.75 -26.56
CA SER A 564 -25.10 1.34 -26.44
C SER A 564 -25.90 1.58 -27.72
N GLU A 565 -25.65 2.69 -28.43
CA GLU A 565 -26.26 3.00 -29.73
C GLU A 565 -25.83 1.99 -30.82
N LYS A 566 -24.56 1.59 -30.81
CA LYS A 566 -24.04 0.47 -31.63
C LYS A 566 -24.42 -0.92 -31.09
N GLY A 567 -25.30 -1.01 -30.08
CA GLY A 567 -25.79 -2.25 -29.49
C GLY A 567 -24.80 -3.00 -28.59
N LEU A 568 -23.58 -2.51 -28.44
CA LEU A 568 -22.50 -3.12 -27.66
C LEU A 568 -22.76 -3.01 -26.14
N PHE A 569 -22.09 -3.84 -25.35
CA PHE A 569 -22.01 -3.69 -23.90
C PHE A 569 -20.68 -3.02 -23.49
N SER A 570 -20.71 -2.14 -22.49
CA SER A 570 -19.49 -1.47 -21.99
C SER A 570 -19.24 -1.63 -20.49
N VAL A 571 -17.96 -1.66 -20.11
CA VAL A 571 -17.51 -1.55 -18.71
C VAL A 571 -16.64 -0.30 -18.61
N VAL A 572 -17.02 0.59 -17.69
CA VAL A 572 -16.38 1.90 -17.49
C VAL A 572 -15.68 1.90 -16.13
N PHE A 573 -14.37 2.11 -16.11
CA PHE A 573 -13.61 2.29 -14.87
C PHE A 573 -13.25 3.76 -14.71
N ASN A 574 -13.80 4.42 -13.69
CA ASN A 574 -13.53 5.80 -13.33
C ASN A 574 -12.59 5.83 -12.13
N LEU A 575 -11.29 6.04 -12.35
CA LEU A 575 -10.32 6.20 -11.27
C LEU A 575 -10.37 7.64 -10.75
N GLN A 576 -11.03 7.83 -9.61
CA GLN A 576 -11.26 9.12 -8.98
C GLN A 576 -10.12 9.47 -8.04
N VAL A 577 -9.51 10.63 -8.27
CA VAL A 577 -8.44 11.21 -7.47
C VAL A 577 -8.99 12.48 -6.79
N PRO A 578 -9.43 12.40 -5.52
CA PRO A 578 -9.89 13.58 -4.80
C PRO A 578 -8.70 14.48 -4.42
N GLY A 579 -8.94 15.78 -4.44
CA GLY A 579 -7.90 16.80 -4.28
C GLY A 579 -8.50 18.17 -3.93
N SER A 580 -7.66 19.21 -3.92
CA SER A 580 -8.14 20.60 -4.08
C SER A 580 -8.80 20.80 -5.45
N THR A 581 -8.27 20.09 -6.45
CA THR A 581 -8.93 19.74 -7.70
C THR A 581 -9.16 18.23 -7.70
N HIS A 582 -10.41 17.79 -7.91
CA HIS A 582 -10.72 16.39 -8.17
C HIS A 582 -10.36 16.05 -9.61
N TYR A 583 -9.56 14.99 -9.80
CA TYR A 583 -9.28 14.42 -11.12
C TYR A 583 -10.02 13.10 -11.31
N SER A 584 -10.33 12.77 -12.56
CA SER A 584 -10.97 11.51 -12.94
C SER A 584 -10.31 11.00 -14.22
N MET A 585 -9.82 9.77 -14.20
CA MET A 585 -9.32 9.08 -15.39
C MET A 585 -10.25 7.91 -15.71
N VAL A 586 -10.94 8.00 -16.85
CA VAL A 586 -12.06 7.14 -17.21
C VAL A 586 -11.65 6.24 -18.38
N PHE A 587 -11.76 4.93 -18.20
CA PHE A 587 -11.43 3.94 -19.23
C PHE A 587 -12.70 3.26 -19.73
N TYR A 588 -12.98 3.37 -21.03
CA TYR A 588 -14.16 2.78 -21.67
C TYR A 588 -13.78 1.49 -22.41
N PHE A 589 -14.14 0.35 -21.83
CA PHE A 589 -13.98 -0.97 -22.46
C PHE A 589 -15.30 -1.44 -23.08
N VAL A 590 -15.29 -2.08 -24.25
CA VAL A 590 -16.50 -2.62 -24.91
C VAL A 590 -16.38 -4.10 -25.31
N THR A 591 -17.53 -4.75 -25.46
CA THR A 591 -17.71 -6.06 -26.10
C THR A 591 -19.02 -6.04 -26.89
N LYS A 592 -19.19 -6.94 -27.87
CA LYS A 592 -20.49 -7.16 -28.52
C LYS A 592 -21.52 -7.66 -27.52
N GLU A 593 -21.21 -8.78 -26.86
CA GLU A 593 -22.06 -9.41 -25.85
C GLU A 593 -21.25 -9.92 -24.66
N LEU A 594 -21.94 -10.18 -23.55
CA LEU A 594 -21.38 -10.85 -22.37
C LEU A 594 -21.64 -12.36 -22.50
N VAL A 595 -20.56 -13.16 -22.55
CA VAL A 595 -20.67 -14.62 -22.66
C VAL A 595 -21.48 -15.19 -21.48
N PRO A 596 -22.58 -15.93 -21.74
CA PRO A 596 -23.44 -16.47 -20.68
C PRO A 596 -22.68 -17.32 -19.66
N GLY A 597 -22.97 -17.11 -18.37
CA GLY A 597 -22.35 -17.82 -17.24
C GLY A 597 -20.91 -17.42 -16.92
N SER A 598 -20.26 -16.60 -17.77
CA SER A 598 -18.88 -16.19 -17.59
C SER A 598 -18.66 -15.40 -16.29
N LEU A 599 -17.43 -15.44 -15.76
CA LEU A 599 -17.05 -14.67 -14.57
C LEU A 599 -17.23 -13.15 -14.78
N LEU A 600 -17.10 -12.65 -16.01
CA LEU A 600 -17.37 -11.26 -16.34
C LEU A 600 -18.87 -10.93 -16.29
N GLN A 601 -19.74 -11.79 -16.83
CA GLN A 601 -21.20 -11.61 -16.68
C GLN A 601 -21.60 -11.64 -15.19
N ARG A 602 -21.11 -12.64 -14.44
CA ARG A 602 -21.39 -12.75 -12.99
C ARG A 602 -20.88 -11.55 -12.17
N PHE A 603 -19.85 -10.86 -12.65
CA PHE A 603 -19.38 -9.59 -12.06
C PHE A 603 -20.26 -8.39 -12.44
N VAL A 604 -20.72 -8.33 -13.70
CA VAL A 604 -21.62 -7.28 -14.19
C VAL A 604 -22.99 -7.36 -13.50
N ASP A 605 -23.57 -8.56 -13.41
CA ASP A 605 -24.94 -8.79 -12.93
C ASP A 605 -25.04 -9.20 -11.44
N GLY A 606 -23.90 -9.41 -10.77
CA GLY A 606 -23.84 -9.73 -9.34
C GLY A 606 -24.13 -8.54 -8.42
N ASP A 607 -24.00 -8.77 -7.11
CA ASP A 607 -24.09 -7.72 -6.09
C ASP A 607 -22.73 -7.05 -5.79
N ASP A 608 -22.77 -5.98 -4.99
CA ASP A 608 -21.58 -5.22 -4.60
C ASP A 608 -20.63 -5.99 -3.67
N GLU A 609 -21.06 -7.06 -2.99
CA GLU A 609 -20.21 -7.87 -2.13
C GLU A 609 -19.37 -8.84 -2.98
N PHE A 610 -19.98 -9.46 -3.99
CA PHE A 610 -19.29 -10.19 -5.05
C PHE A 610 -18.35 -9.26 -5.84
N ARG A 611 -18.82 -8.09 -6.30
CA ARG A 611 -17.95 -7.13 -7.01
C ARG A 611 -16.77 -6.71 -6.15
N ASN A 612 -17.01 -6.34 -4.89
CA ASN A 612 -15.94 -5.87 -4.01
C ASN A 612 -14.93 -6.96 -3.61
N SER A 613 -15.36 -8.21 -3.47
CA SER A 613 -14.48 -9.34 -3.14
C SER A 613 -13.66 -9.84 -4.34
N ARG A 614 -14.08 -9.54 -5.58
CA ARG A 614 -13.42 -10.03 -6.81
C ARG A 614 -12.75 -8.96 -7.67
N PHE A 615 -13.12 -7.68 -7.60
CA PHE A 615 -12.55 -6.64 -8.48
C PHE A 615 -11.06 -6.39 -8.18
N LYS A 616 -10.22 -6.43 -9.22
CA LYS A 616 -8.77 -6.50 -9.11
C LYS A 616 -8.08 -5.57 -10.13
N LEU A 617 -7.00 -4.93 -9.71
CA LEU A 617 -6.12 -4.13 -10.56
C LEU A 617 -4.68 -4.66 -10.46
N ILE A 618 -4.00 -4.78 -11.59
CA ILE A 618 -2.54 -5.00 -11.65
C ILE A 618 -1.91 -3.71 -12.20
N PRO A 619 -1.25 -2.90 -11.36
CA PRO A 619 -0.44 -1.80 -11.84
C PRO A 619 0.96 -2.28 -12.24
N SER A 620 1.64 -1.51 -13.08
CA SER A 620 3.07 -1.61 -13.37
C SER A 620 3.58 -0.23 -13.79
N VAL A 621 4.86 0.08 -13.54
CA VAL A 621 5.45 1.38 -13.87
C VAL A 621 6.70 1.21 -14.74
N PRO A 622 6.52 1.00 -16.06
CA PRO A 622 7.63 0.88 -17.02
C PRO A 622 8.64 2.02 -16.94
N LYS A 623 8.21 3.27 -16.75
CA LYS A 623 9.09 4.45 -16.69
C LYS A 623 8.76 5.26 -15.43
N GLY A 624 9.77 5.52 -14.60
CA GLY A 624 9.60 6.24 -13.34
C GLY A 624 10.79 6.05 -12.39
N SER A 625 10.86 6.89 -11.36
CA SER A 625 11.86 6.81 -10.30
C SER A 625 11.68 5.54 -9.45
N TRP A 626 12.73 5.13 -8.73
CA TRP A 626 12.65 3.94 -7.86
C TRP A 626 11.57 4.11 -6.79
N ILE A 627 11.52 5.27 -6.13
CA ILE A 627 10.50 5.59 -5.13
C ILE A 627 9.08 5.43 -5.70
N VAL A 628 8.79 5.91 -6.92
CA VAL A 628 7.45 5.73 -7.53
C VAL A 628 7.16 4.26 -7.84
N ARG A 629 8.10 3.56 -8.48
CA ARG A 629 7.96 2.12 -8.78
C ARG A 629 7.71 1.30 -7.50
N GLN A 630 8.36 1.66 -6.39
CA GLN A 630 8.21 1.01 -5.09
C GLN A 630 6.94 1.46 -4.32
N SER A 631 6.44 2.67 -4.57
CA SER A 631 5.18 3.20 -4.01
C SER A 631 3.95 2.57 -4.65
N VAL A 632 3.93 2.45 -5.98
CA VAL A 632 2.85 1.77 -6.71
C VAL A 632 3.00 0.26 -6.52
N GLY A 633 4.18 -0.29 -6.85
CA GLY A 633 4.45 -1.72 -6.90
C GLY A 633 3.95 -2.37 -8.21
N SER A 634 4.04 -3.69 -8.27
CA SER A 634 3.53 -4.52 -9.37
C SER A 634 2.70 -5.71 -8.90
N THR A 635 2.25 -5.67 -7.65
CA THR A 635 1.43 -6.73 -7.01
C THR A 635 -0.05 -6.47 -7.32
N PRO A 636 -0.82 -7.47 -7.79
CA PRO A 636 -2.26 -7.33 -7.97
C PRO A 636 -2.97 -6.96 -6.67
N CYS A 637 -3.80 -5.91 -6.69
CA CYS A 637 -4.59 -5.44 -5.56
C CYS A 637 -6.09 -5.72 -5.78
N LEU A 638 -6.81 -6.17 -4.75
CA LEU A 638 -8.28 -6.28 -4.75
C LEU A 638 -8.90 -4.93 -4.39
N LEU A 639 -9.18 -4.10 -5.40
CA LEU A 639 -9.62 -2.71 -5.20
C LEU A 639 -10.87 -2.60 -4.32
N GLY A 640 -11.88 -3.46 -4.51
CA GLY A 640 -13.11 -3.38 -3.70
C GLY A 640 -12.98 -3.83 -2.23
N LYS A 641 -11.85 -4.43 -1.85
CA LYS A 641 -11.45 -4.57 -0.43
C LYS A 641 -10.61 -3.37 0.03
N ALA A 642 -9.75 -2.81 -0.82
CA ALA A 642 -8.78 -1.76 -0.48
C ALA A 642 -9.32 -0.30 -0.50
N VAL A 643 -10.36 0.00 -1.29
CA VAL A 643 -10.96 1.33 -1.48
C VAL A 643 -12.50 1.28 -1.56
N ASP A 644 -13.14 2.45 -1.58
CA ASP A 644 -14.57 2.61 -1.87
C ASP A 644 -14.82 2.65 -3.38
N CYS A 645 -15.29 1.52 -3.90
CA CYS A 645 -15.93 1.45 -5.20
C CYS A 645 -17.43 1.73 -5.09
N ASN A 646 -17.98 2.55 -5.98
CA ASN A 646 -19.40 2.70 -6.25
C ASN A 646 -19.72 2.07 -7.63
N TYR A 647 -20.82 1.32 -7.73
CA TYR A 647 -21.14 0.49 -8.90
C TYR A 647 -22.48 0.91 -9.50
N ILE A 648 -22.50 1.27 -10.78
CA ILE A 648 -23.68 1.82 -11.45
C ILE A 648 -24.01 0.96 -12.68
N ARG A 649 -25.07 0.16 -12.58
CA ARG A 649 -25.55 -0.73 -13.65
C ARG A 649 -26.62 -0.02 -14.48
N GLY A 650 -26.22 0.57 -15.60
CA GLY A 650 -27.16 0.94 -16.67
C GLY A 650 -27.57 -0.29 -17.50
N PRO A 651 -28.53 -0.19 -18.45
CA PRO A 651 -28.99 -1.36 -19.22
C PRO A 651 -27.88 -2.04 -20.05
N LYS A 652 -27.06 -1.24 -20.74
CA LYS A 652 -25.96 -1.68 -21.63
C LYS A 652 -24.55 -1.37 -21.07
N TYR A 653 -24.44 -1.01 -19.79
CA TYR A 653 -23.13 -0.76 -19.16
C TYR A 653 -23.08 -1.09 -17.67
N LEU A 654 -21.87 -1.36 -17.18
CA LEU A 654 -21.51 -1.21 -15.76
C LEU A 654 -20.43 -0.13 -15.64
N GLU A 655 -20.67 0.89 -14.82
CA GLU A 655 -19.67 1.85 -14.39
C GLU A 655 -19.18 1.52 -12.98
N VAL A 656 -17.88 1.73 -12.76
CA VAL A 656 -17.19 1.51 -11.48
C VAL A 656 -16.41 2.77 -11.12
N ASP A 657 -16.97 3.56 -10.22
CA ASP A 657 -16.35 4.73 -9.59
C ASP A 657 -15.40 4.27 -8.48
N VAL A 658 -14.09 4.48 -8.63
CA VAL A 658 -13.06 4.01 -7.68
C VAL A 658 -12.46 5.20 -6.95
N ASP A 659 -12.83 5.41 -5.67
CA ASP A 659 -12.31 6.50 -4.84
C ASP A 659 -10.95 6.14 -4.23
N ILE A 660 -9.88 6.63 -4.86
CA ILE A 660 -8.50 6.41 -4.39
C ILE A 660 -8.24 7.11 -3.05
N GLY A 661 -8.96 8.20 -2.74
CA GLY A 661 -8.80 8.95 -1.49
C GLY A 661 -9.50 8.32 -0.29
N SER A 662 -10.35 7.31 -0.50
CA SER A 662 -10.99 6.56 0.60
C SER A 662 -10.00 5.72 1.41
N SER A 663 -8.75 5.59 0.95
CA SER A 663 -7.69 4.81 1.58
C SER A 663 -6.47 5.69 1.85
N THR A 664 -6.12 5.82 3.13
CA THR A 664 -4.91 6.50 3.62
C THR A 664 -3.64 6.07 2.87
N VAL A 665 -3.47 4.76 2.70
CA VAL A 665 -2.33 4.15 2.02
C VAL A 665 -2.32 4.52 0.53
N ALA A 666 -3.45 4.42 -0.17
CA ALA A 666 -3.52 4.74 -1.60
C ALA A 666 -3.34 6.24 -1.87
N ASN A 667 -3.91 7.10 -1.01
CA ASN A 667 -3.72 8.55 -1.06
C ASN A 667 -2.25 8.96 -0.77
N GLY A 668 -1.57 8.26 0.15
CA GLY A 668 -0.14 8.45 0.40
C GLY A 668 0.74 8.08 -0.81
N VAL A 669 0.42 6.98 -1.51
CA VAL A 669 1.06 6.65 -2.81
C VAL A 669 0.83 7.76 -3.83
N LEU A 670 -0.42 8.22 -3.98
CA LEU A 670 -0.77 9.31 -4.89
C LEU A 670 0.03 10.58 -4.61
N GLY A 671 0.21 10.98 -3.34
CA GLY A 671 1.01 12.16 -2.95
C GLY A 671 2.50 12.09 -3.35
N LEU A 672 3.07 10.89 -3.50
CA LEU A 672 4.41 10.69 -4.05
C LEU A 672 4.44 10.72 -5.58
N VAL A 673 3.37 10.26 -6.22
CA VAL A 673 3.23 10.05 -7.67
C VAL A 673 2.81 11.32 -8.41
N ILE A 674 1.83 12.06 -7.91
CA ILE A 674 1.15 13.14 -8.66
C ILE A 674 2.11 14.26 -9.07
N GLY A 675 3.03 14.66 -8.18
CA GLY A 675 4.05 15.67 -8.46
C GLY A 675 5.23 15.20 -9.32
N VAL A 676 5.12 14.05 -10.00
CA VAL A 676 6.05 13.57 -11.04
C VAL A 676 5.33 12.88 -12.21
N ILE A 677 4.00 12.93 -12.27
CA ILE A 677 3.18 12.18 -13.24
C ILE A 677 3.57 12.42 -14.71
N THR A 678 4.00 13.64 -15.03
CA THR A 678 4.55 14.06 -16.33
C THR A 678 5.81 13.30 -16.75
N THR A 679 6.49 12.60 -15.84
CA THR A 679 7.70 11.78 -16.11
C THR A 679 7.42 10.28 -16.19
N LEU A 680 6.20 9.85 -15.84
CA LEU A 680 5.87 8.44 -15.67
C LEU A 680 5.29 7.81 -16.94
N VAL A 681 5.46 6.50 -17.04
CA VAL A 681 4.61 5.63 -17.86
C VAL A 681 4.07 4.57 -16.94
N VAL A 682 2.74 4.43 -16.90
CA VAL A 682 2.01 3.52 -16.01
C VAL A 682 1.16 2.59 -16.84
N ASP A 683 1.33 1.29 -16.61
CA ASP A 683 0.53 0.22 -17.17
C ASP A 683 -0.50 -0.22 -16.12
N MET A 684 -1.76 -0.39 -16.53
CA MET A 684 -2.86 -0.80 -15.66
C MET A 684 -3.70 -1.88 -16.33
N ALA A 685 -3.92 -3.01 -15.65
CA ALA A 685 -4.78 -4.09 -16.12
C ALA A 685 -5.89 -4.40 -15.13
N PHE A 686 -7.14 -4.32 -15.60
CA PHE A 686 -8.34 -4.60 -14.82
C PHE A 686 -8.78 -6.05 -15.01
N LEU A 687 -9.15 -6.74 -13.93
CA LEU A 687 -9.66 -8.12 -14.00
C LEU A 687 -10.59 -8.48 -12.83
N VAL A 688 -11.33 -9.59 -13.00
CA VAL A 688 -12.09 -10.23 -11.94
C VAL A 688 -11.27 -11.41 -11.40
N GLN A 689 -11.11 -11.51 -10.08
CA GLN A 689 -10.35 -12.60 -9.46
C GLN A 689 -11.12 -13.93 -9.55
N ALA A 690 -10.51 -14.93 -10.15
CA ALA A 690 -10.99 -16.31 -10.18
C ALA A 690 -10.59 -17.06 -8.90
N ASN A 691 -11.55 -17.64 -8.18
CA ASN A 691 -11.32 -18.41 -6.95
C ASN A 691 -11.59 -19.92 -7.12
N THR A 692 -12.49 -20.32 -8.02
CA THR A 692 -12.75 -21.75 -8.32
C THR A 692 -11.89 -22.26 -9.48
N THR A 693 -11.79 -23.57 -9.65
CA THR A 693 -11.12 -24.21 -10.80
C THR A 693 -11.81 -23.92 -12.14
N GLU A 694 -13.14 -23.79 -12.14
CA GLU A 694 -13.96 -23.43 -13.30
C GLU A 694 -13.74 -21.99 -13.75
N GLU A 695 -13.40 -21.10 -12.82
CA GLU A 695 -13.09 -19.69 -13.09
C GLU A 695 -11.68 -19.48 -13.68
N LEU A 696 -10.86 -20.55 -13.83
CA LEU A 696 -9.45 -20.46 -14.22
C LEU A 696 -9.15 -20.93 -15.67
N PRO A 697 -8.22 -20.29 -16.39
CA PRO A 697 -7.31 -19.24 -15.93
C PRO A 697 -7.99 -17.87 -15.77
N GLU A 698 -7.43 -17.03 -14.89
CA GLU A 698 -7.79 -15.60 -14.84
C GLU A 698 -7.54 -14.95 -16.21
N ARG A 699 -8.44 -14.06 -16.63
CA ARG A 699 -8.30 -13.23 -17.84
C ARG A 699 -8.50 -11.76 -17.50
N LEU A 700 -7.81 -10.88 -18.24
CA LEU A 700 -7.99 -9.44 -18.12
C LEU A 700 -9.31 -9.02 -18.76
N ILE A 701 -10.03 -8.08 -18.13
CA ILE A 701 -11.10 -7.31 -18.79
C ILE A 701 -10.44 -6.52 -19.93
N GLY A 702 -9.42 -5.73 -19.60
CA GLY A 702 -8.53 -5.09 -20.55
C GLY A 702 -7.36 -4.39 -19.85
N ALA A 703 -6.42 -3.88 -20.64
CA ALA A 703 -5.24 -3.18 -20.14
C ALA A 703 -4.90 -1.92 -20.94
N VAL A 704 -4.37 -0.92 -20.24
CA VAL A 704 -4.02 0.40 -20.76
C VAL A 704 -2.58 0.76 -20.35
N ARG A 705 -1.87 1.43 -21.25
CA ARG A 705 -0.66 2.21 -20.95
C ARG A 705 -1.02 3.67 -20.98
N VAL A 706 -0.64 4.40 -19.93
CA VAL A 706 -0.85 5.83 -19.76
C VAL A 706 0.52 6.50 -19.65
N SER A 707 0.81 7.49 -20.49
CA SER A 707 2.16 8.01 -20.71
C SER A 707 2.23 9.52 -20.49
N HIS A 708 3.11 9.94 -19.57
CA HIS A 708 3.55 11.32 -19.37
C HIS A 708 2.37 12.32 -19.31
N ILE A 709 1.38 12.02 -18.46
CA ILE A 709 0.15 12.80 -18.33
C ILE A 709 0.41 14.16 -17.70
N GLU A 710 -0.29 15.17 -18.18
CA GLU A 710 -0.19 16.55 -17.73
C GLU A 710 -1.47 16.93 -16.96
N LEU A 711 -1.32 17.56 -15.79
CA LEU A 711 -2.48 17.93 -14.95
C LEU A 711 -3.27 19.12 -15.54
N SER A 712 -2.58 19.94 -16.32
CA SER A 712 -3.12 21.07 -17.07
C SER A 712 -4.08 20.65 -18.19
N SER A 713 -3.84 19.51 -18.86
CA SER A 713 -4.64 19.05 -20.02
C SER A 713 -6.02 18.47 -19.65
N ALA A 714 -6.20 18.04 -18.40
CA ALA A 714 -7.49 17.54 -17.90
C ALA A 714 -8.63 18.54 -18.17
N ILE A 715 -9.79 18.09 -18.65
CA ILE A 715 -10.89 18.98 -19.06
C ILE A 715 -12.00 19.00 -18.01
N VAL A 716 -12.67 20.15 -17.83
CA VAL A 716 -13.90 20.21 -17.01
C VAL A 716 -15.05 19.57 -17.77
N PRO A 717 -15.67 18.48 -17.26
CA PRO A 717 -16.72 17.79 -17.99
C PRO A 717 -18.01 18.61 -17.97
N LYS A 718 -18.69 18.67 -19.12
CA LYS A 718 -20.09 19.14 -19.18
C LYS A 718 -20.99 18.06 -18.62
N LEU A 719 -21.18 18.06 -17.30
CA LEU A 719 -22.19 17.24 -16.63
C LEU A 719 -23.48 18.04 -16.55
N ASP A 720 -24.57 17.47 -17.05
CA ASP A 720 -25.90 18.01 -16.79
C ASP A 720 -26.17 17.98 -15.26
N PRO A 721 -26.93 18.96 -14.73
CA PRO A 721 -27.32 18.97 -13.33
C PRO A 721 -28.08 17.68 -12.98
N ASP A 722 -27.91 17.22 -11.74
CA ASP A 722 -28.74 16.11 -11.23
C ASP A 722 -30.24 16.43 -11.48
N PRO A 723 -31.05 15.47 -11.97
CA PRO A 723 -32.49 15.62 -11.94
C PRO A 723 -32.93 15.82 -10.48
N SER A 724 -33.72 16.86 -10.26
CA SER A 724 -34.12 17.42 -8.96
C SER A 724 -35.10 16.53 -8.19
#